data_AF-A0AAP0RZV8-F1
#
_entry.id   AF-A0AAP0RZV8-F1
#
_cell.length_a   1.000
_cell.length_b   1.000
_cell.length_c   1.000
_cell.angle_alpha   90.00
_cell.angle_beta   90.00
_cell.angle_gamma   90.00
#
_symmetry.space_group_name_H-M   'P 1'
#
loop_
_entity.id
_entity.type
_entity.pdbx_description
1 polymer ?
#
loop_
_entity_poly.entity_id
_entity_poly.type
_entity_poly.pdbx_seq_one_letter_code
_entity_poly.pdbx_strand_id
1 'polypeptide(L)'
;MSPWLLAFTSWNMSVKNYRKDIEQLCMQQAGPSYLVVATKMHFQRTAGLEQEIENLKKKLSAYTRDNLNLQEELSEAYRIKGQLADLHGAEVLKNIEAEKQVKFFHDCVAAAFAERDHSLMEAEKAKEKEELLSQKVNDLEKRVEELTLDHLEQKKLNDTLRIDLAKQEEQNETFKKVVNKFHEIRQTYLNEFEDMNWDDKCACLLHEPAETWSLNDNDRETSTSKYISALEAELETVRKSVDNLQNKLRVGLEIENHLKKKVCELEKKKILLVKMIHNGISELLHYHSQHKVQIMKLLDEGKSHLRSIIDVVEEKFRPLDMSRGQNLKPQWRDVKQNGNECQDVRTSNDVDTSFVAEMSGPVLPDRVAVGMGDASKDLTQALQEKVAALLLLSQQEERHLLERNVTVALQKKIEELQRSLQQVTNEKVKALMEFAQLKQENQLLQEKVGHEIKQGKYLADVGDRRIVSHGRDGRLKNLLKKTYLNRWIGTLDSLGTDAEAQLNNERNFSSRRSNYNMDFARMKIENATLKESMESIEHLTSTIHRLRFSLLKAKESGTSEGTVKSMSEAVDNIITEAKLVKTALGSSLPVSWSADADIISFGERVGDEPGDVFGDFSSEKIDSVSAAGFEMVELLILAAQMLKDNPIQRCPGDGS
;
A
#
# COMPACT_ATOMS: atom_id res chain seq x y z
N MET A 1 130.00 -53.84 32.13
CA MET A 1 129.05 -53.01 32.91
C MET A 1 129.79 -51.82 33.47
N SER A 2 129.27 -50.60 33.28
CA SER A 2 130.01 -49.37 33.61
C SER A 2 129.98 -49.06 35.11
N PRO A 3 131.10 -48.65 35.75
CA PRO A 3 131.16 -48.31 37.18
C PRO A 3 130.11 -47.29 37.63
N TRP A 4 129.74 -46.36 36.74
CA TRP A 4 128.73 -45.33 36.96
C TRP A 4 127.32 -45.86 37.29
N LEU A 5 126.90 -47.01 36.74
CA LEU A 5 125.57 -47.57 37.04
C LEU A 5 125.50 -48.19 38.45
N LEU A 6 126.60 -48.79 38.92
CA LEU A 6 126.71 -49.28 40.30
C LEU A 6 126.76 -48.11 41.30
N ALA A 7 127.46 -47.03 40.97
CA ALA A 7 127.45 -45.81 41.78
C ALA A 7 126.06 -45.18 41.87
N PHE A 8 125.31 -45.08 40.75
CA PHE A 8 124.00 -44.44 40.73
C PHE A 8 122.90 -45.26 41.44
N THR A 9 122.97 -46.59 41.35
CA THR A 9 122.07 -47.49 42.12
C THR A 9 122.40 -47.48 43.61
N SER A 10 123.69 -47.48 43.97
CA SER A 10 124.14 -47.32 45.36
C SER A 10 123.71 -45.97 45.95
N TRP A 11 123.85 -44.88 45.19
CA TRP A 11 123.39 -43.54 45.60
C TRP A 11 121.86 -43.52 45.82
N ASN A 12 121.06 -44.04 44.88
CA ASN A 12 119.60 -44.07 45.04
C ASN A 12 119.14 -44.96 46.20
N MET A 13 119.81 -46.09 46.44
CA MET A 13 119.54 -46.93 47.60
C MET A 13 119.90 -46.20 48.91
N SER A 14 121.05 -45.53 48.94
CA SER A 14 121.51 -44.72 50.08
C SER A 14 120.54 -43.56 50.36
N VAL A 15 120.11 -42.80 49.35
CA VAL A 15 119.12 -41.71 49.51
C VAL A 15 117.76 -42.22 49.98
N LYS A 16 117.32 -43.42 49.52
CA LYS A 16 116.10 -44.06 50.04
C LYS A 16 116.27 -44.53 51.49
N ASN A 17 117.44 -45.04 51.87
CA ASN A 17 117.73 -45.44 53.25
C ASN A 17 117.81 -44.21 54.17
N TYR A 18 118.60 -43.18 53.83
CA TYR A 18 118.64 -41.92 54.58
C TYR A 18 117.26 -41.28 54.74
N ARG A 19 116.41 -41.32 53.71
CA ARG A 19 115.04 -40.80 53.83
C ARG A 19 114.20 -41.63 54.82
N LYS A 20 114.30 -42.96 54.78
CA LYS A 20 113.65 -43.85 55.77
C LYS A 20 114.22 -43.67 57.18
N ASP A 21 115.53 -43.53 57.34
CA ASP A 21 116.19 -43.34 58.64
C ASP A 21 115.79 -42.00 59.27
N ILE A 22 115.67 -40.94 58.46
CA ILE A 22 115.13 -39.63 58.88
C ILE A 22 113.65 -39.75 59.25
N GLU A 23 112.82 -40.40 58.43
CA GLU A 23 111.40 -40.66 58.76
C GLU A 23 111.27 -41.45 60.08
N GLN A 24 112.13 -42.46 60.30
CA GLN A 24 112.14 -43.31 61.48
C GLN A 24 112.64 -42.58 62.73
N LEU A 25 113.66 -41.71 62.61
CA LEU A 25 114.12 -40.80 63.68
C LEU A 25 113.04 -39.78 64.07
N CYS A 26 112.38 -39.16 63.09
CA CYS A 26 111.27 -38.24 63.35
C CYS A 26 110.07 -38.95 64.02
N MET A 27 109.76 -40.19 63.62
CA MET A 27 108.74 -41.00 64.30
C MET A 27 109.14 -41.39 65.73
N GLN A 28 110.42 -41.65 66.01
CA GLN A 28 110.89 -41.94 67.36
C GLN A 28 110.87 -40.71 68.28
N GLN A 29 111.25 -39.52 67.80
CA GLN A 29 111.22 -38.29 68.60
C GLN A 29 109.80 -37.77 68.90
N ALA A 30 108.81 -38.07 68.07
CA ALA A 30 107.45 -37.54 68.22
C ALA A 30 106.61 -38.21 69.33
N GLY A 31 107.03 -39.39 69.82
CA GLY A 31 106.34 -40.15 70.86
C GLY A 31 105.03 -40.83 70.40
N PRO A 32 104.53 -41.85 71.12
CA PRO A 32 103.38 -42.65 70.68
C PRO A 32 102.06 -41.86 70.52
N SER A 33 101.90 -40.76 71.25
CA SER A 33 100.70 -39.92 71.23
C SER A 33 100.56 -39.07 69.97
N TYR A 34 101.66 -38.62 69.37
CA TYR A 34 101.64 -37.78 68.17
C TYR A 34 100.99 -38.50 66.98
N LEU A 35 101.35 -39.77 66.76
CA LEU A 35 100.80 -40.58 65.67
C LEU A 35 99.27 -40.72 65.78
N VAL A 36 98.75 -40.92 67.00
CA VAL A 36 97.30 -41.04 67.26
C VAL A 36 96.58 -39.71 67.01
N VAL A 37 97.14 -38.58 67.45
CA VAL A 37 96.53 -37.25 67.24
C VAL A 37 96.56 -36.86 65.76
N ALA A 38 97.70 -37.04 65.07
CA ALA A 38 97.82 -36.79 63.65
C ALA A 38 96.82 -37.65 62.85
N THR A 39 96.75 -38.95 63.14
CA THR A 39 95.80 -39.88 62.49
C THR A 39 94.35 -39.47 62.74
N LYS A 40 93.99 -39.05 63.96
CA LYS A 40 92.65 -38.53 64.27
C LYS A 40 92.32 -37.24 63.49
N MET A 41 93.25 -36.29 63.41
CA MET A 41 93.08 -35.06 62.61
C MET A 41 92.95 -35.38 61.11
N HIS A 42 93.74 -36.31 60.60
CA HIS A 42 93.63 -36.78 59.22
C HIS A 42 92.25 -37.40 58.95
N PHE A 43 91.77 -38.34 59.78
CA PHE A 43 90.43 -38.92 59.62
C PHE A 43 89.31 -37.88 59.71
N GLN A 44 89.38 -36.92 60.64
CA GLN A 44 88.40 -35.83 60.73
C GLN A 44 88.40 -34.94 59.49
N ARG A 45 89.58 -34.60 58.95
CA ARG A 45 89.71 -33.83 57.71
C ARG A 45 89.21 -34.61 56.49
N THR A 46 89.50 -35.91 56.41
CA THR A 46 88.99 -36.80 55.35
C THR A 46 87.48 -36.88 55.39
N ALA A 47 86.87 -37.14 56.57
CA ALA A 47 85.41 -37.21 56.71
C ALA A 47 84.72 -35.86 56.38
N GLY A 48 85.33 -34.72 56.75
CA GLY A 48 84.84 -33.40 56.36
C GLY A 48 84.87 -33.17 54.85
N LEU A 49 85.97 -33.57 54.19
CA LEU A 49 86.09 -33.51 52.73
C LEU A 49 85.13 -34.48 52.03
N GLU A 50 84.91 -35.68 52.56
CA GLU A 50 83.91 -36.63 52.05
C GLU A 50 82.49 -36.07 52.13
N GLN A 51 82.13 -35.42 53.24
CA GLN A 51 80.84 -34.75 53.40
C GLN A 51 80.69 -33.56 52.44
N GLU A 52 81.75 -32.78 52.22
CA GLU A 52 81.75 -31.69 51.25
C GLU A 52 81.61 -32.21 49.81
N ILE A 53 82.36 -33.26 49.44
CA ILE A 53 82.22 -33.96 48.15
C ILE A 53 80.79 -34.47 47.96
N GLU A 54 80.17 -35.06 49.00
CA GLU A 54 78.81 -35.58 48.91
C GLU A 54 77.75 -34.47 48.81
N ASN A 55 77.95 -33.34 49.51
CA ASN A 55 77.12 -32.15 49.34
C ASN A 55 77.26 -31.52 47.95
N LEU A 56 78.49 -31.49 47.39
CA LEU A 56 78.75 -31.01 46.04
C LEU A 56 78.13 -31.92 44.97
N LYS A 57 78.20 -33.26 45.13
CA LYS A 57 77.48 -34.21 44.27
C LYS A 57 75.97 -33.99 44.29
N LYS A 58 75.38 -33.78 45.47
CA LYS A 58 73.94 -33.50 45.61
C LYS A 58 73.56 -32.20 44.89
N LYS A 59 74.32 -31.11 45.09
CA LYS A 59 74.13 -29.85 44.35
C LYS A 59 74.28 -30.04 42.84
N LEU A 60 75.29 -30.78 42.38
CA LEU A 60 75.48 -31.09 40.97
C LEU A 60 74.26 -31.84 40.40
N SER A 61 73.75 -32.84 41.11
CA SER A 61 72.55 -33.59 40.68
C SER A 61 71.28 -32.72 40.64
N ALA A 62 71.17 -31.72 41.50
CA ALA A 62 70.09 -30.74 41.45
C ALA A 62 70.22 -29.85 40.21
N TYR A 63 71.38 -29.22 40.00
CA TYR A 63 71.64 -28.39 38.83
C TYR A 63 71.49 -29.16 37.50
N THR A 64 71.85 -30.45 37.44
CA THR A 64 71.61 -31.28 36.25
C THR A 64 70.11 -31.46 35.98
N ARG A 65 69.29 -31.68 37.02
CA ARG A 65 67.83 -31.79 36.86
C ARG A 65 67.22 -30.46 36.45
N ASP A 66 67.59 -29.38 37.12
CA ASP A 66 67.06 -28.04 36.83
C ASP A 66 67.42 -27.61 35.39
N ASN A 67 68.63 -27.95 34.91
CA ASN A 67 69.02 -27.72 33.52
C ASN A 67 68.23 -28.56 32.51
N LEU A 68 67.86 -29.81 32.84
CA LEU A 68 66.98 -30.62 31.99
C LEU A 68 65.56 -30.04 31.94
N ASN A 69 65.01 -29.63 33.09
CA ASN A 69 63.70 -28.98 33.15
C ASN A 69 63.67 -27.68 32.32
N LEU A 70 64.68 -26.83 32.46
CA LEU A 70 64.81 -25.61 31.65
C LEU A 70 64.95 -25.89 30.15
N GLN A 71 65.58 -27.00 29.77
CA GLN A 71 65.67 -27.42 28.36
C GLN A 71 64.32 -27.90 27.83
N GLU A 72 63.51 -28.59 28.65
CA GLU A 72 62.14 -28.98 28.32
C GLU A 72 61.23 -27.75 28.18
N GLU A 73 61.22 -26.85 29.17
CA GLU A 73 60.49 -25.56 29.13
C GLU A 73 60.86 -24.72 27.91
N LEU A 74 62.15 -24.65 27.55
CA LEU A 74 62.62 -23.96 26.36
C LEU A 74 62.06 -24.60 25.07
N SER A 75 62.06 -25.94 24.99
CA SER A 75 61.53 -26.66 23.83
C SER A 75 60.02 -26.44 23.66
N GLU A 76 59.28 -26.41 24.77
CA GLU A 76 57.85 -26.15 24.81
C GLU A 76 57.53 -24.69 24.44
N ALA A 77 58.33 -23.72 24.91
CA ALA A 77 58.21 -22.32 24.51
C ALA A 77 58.43 -22.13 23.00
N TYR A 78 59.38 -22.85 22.39
CA TYR A 78 59.55 -22.85 20.93
C TYR A 78 58.38 -23.52 20.20
N ARG A 79 57.81 -24.61 20.75
CA ARG A 79 56.62 -25.29 20.21
C ARG A 79 55.40 -24.36 20.17
N ILE A 80 55.12 -23.68 21.29
CA ILE A 80 54.03 -22.71 21.42
C ILE A 80 54.26 -21.51 20.49
N LYS A 81 55.50 -21.02 20.37
CA LYS A 81 55.85 -19.94 19.44
C LYS A 81 55.55 -20.31 17.98
N GLY A 82 55.78 -21.56 17.58
CA GLY A 82 55.40 -22.07 16.25
C GLY A 82 53.89 -22.02 16.04
N GLN A 83 53.13 -22.62 16.96
CA GLN A 83 51.66 -22.62 16.89
C GLN A 83 51.05 -21.21 16.84
N LEU A 84 51.61 -20.26 17.59
CA LEU A 84 51.16 -18.86 17.56
C LEU A 84 51.44 -18.18 16.22
N ALA A 85 52.57 -18.49 15.57
CA ALA A 85 52.89 -17.98 14.24
C ALA A 85 51.93 -18.54 13.16
N ASP A 86 51.59 -19.83 13.23
CA ASP A 86 50.63 -20.47 12.33
C ASP A 86 49.22 -19.89 12.51
N LEU A 87 48.77 -19.71 13.76
CA LEU A 87 47.48 -19.08 14.08
C LEU A 87 47.42 -17.62 13.57
N HIS A 88 48.48 -16.84 13.77
CA HIS A 88 48.57 -15.48 13.22
C HIS A 88 48.53 -15.48 11.69
N GLY A 89 49.22 -16.41 11.03
CA GLY A 89 49.17 -16.57 9.57
C GLY A 89 47.76 -16.89 9.07
N ALA A 90 47.05 -17.80 9.74
CA ALA A 90 45.67 -18.14 9.41
C ALA A 90 44.71 -16.94 9.59
N GLU A 91 44.89 -16.14 10.65
CA GLU A 91 44.04 -14.97 10.90
C GLU A 91 44.31 -13.83 9.90
N VAL A 92 45.58 -13.60 9.52
CA VAL A 92 45.94 -12.67 8.43
C VAL A 92 45.29 -13.09 7.11
N LEU A 93 45.26 -14.39 6.78
CA LEU A 93 44.59 -14.88 5.57
C LEU A 93 43.07 -14.64 5.60
N LYS A 94 42.41 -14.83 6.76
CA LYS A 94 40.98 -14.48 6.92
C LYS A 94 40.74 -12.99 6.74
N ASN A 95 41.58 -12.14 7.34
CA ASN A 95 41.45 -10.69 7.22
C ASN A 95 41.60 -10.23 5.76
N ILE A 96 42.59 -10.77 5.02
CA ILE A 96 42.75 -10.52 3.59
C ILE A 96 41.51 -10.93 2.78
N GLU A 97 40.83 -12.01 3.14
CA GLU A 97 39.60 -12.42 2.47
C GLU A 97 38.40 -11.52 2.83
N ALA A 98 38.29 -11.10 4.09
CA ALA A 98 37.30 -10.12 4.52
C ALA A 98 37.49 -8.77 3.80
N GLU A 99 38.72 -8.29 3.66
CA GLU A 99 39.06 -7.08 2.88
C GLU A 99 38.62 -7.18 1.41
N LYS A 100 38.79 -8.35 0.77
CA LYS A 100 38.27 -8.58 -0.59
C LYS A 100 36.75 -8.51 -0.65
N GLN A 101 36.05 -9.09 0.32
CA GLN A 101 34.58 -9.06 0.38
C GLN A 101 34.07 -7.63 0.58
N VAL A 102 34.65 -6.88 1.52
CA VAL A 102 34.33 -5.45 1.74
C VAL A 102 34.56 -4.64 0.46
N LYS A 103 35.67 -4.87 -0.24
CA LYS A 103 35.95 -4.21 -1.50
C LYS A 103 34.95 -4.59 -2.61
N PHE A 104 34.59 -5.86 -2.73
CA PHE A 104 33.57 -6.32 -3.68
C PHE A 104 32.22 -5.62 -3.43
N PHE A 105 31.77 -5.56 -2.18
CA PHE A 105 30.53 -4.84 -1.85
C PHE A 105 30.64 -3.33 -2.11
N HIS A 106 31.79 -2.71 -1.84
CA HIS A 106 32.04 -1.31 -2.18
C HIS A 106 31.93 -1.06 -3.70
N ASP A 107 32.56 -1.90 -4.51
CA ASP A 107 32.54 -1.80 -5.97
C ASP A 107 31.11 -2.04 -6.52
N CYS A 108 30.35 -3.00 -5.98
CA CYS A 108 28.94 -3.22 -6.32
C CYS A 108 28.05 -2.02 -5.96
N VAL A 109 28.24 -1.42 -4.78
CA VAL A 109 27.49 -0.23 -4.35
C VAL A 109 27.83 0.97 -5.23
N ALA A 110 29.11 1.17 -5.59
CA ALA A 110 29.53 2.22 -6.50
C ALA A 110 28.90 2.06 -7.91
N ALA A 111 28.87 0.83 -8.44
CA ALA A 111 28.22 0.52 -9.71
C ALA A 111 26.69 0.79 -9.68
N ALA A 112 26.00 0.37 -8.62
CA ALA A 112 24.57 0.62 -8.45
C ALA A 112 24.24 2.12 -8.33
N PHE A 113 25.10 2.92 -7.68
CA PHE A 113 24.95 4.37 -7.66
C PHE A 113 25.16 4.98 -9.06
N ALA A 114 26.15 4.53 -9.83
CA ALA A 114 26.38 5.01 -11.19
C ALA A 114 25.20 4.66 -12.14
N GLU A 115 24.64 3.46 -12.04
CA GLU A 115 23.45 3.04 -12.81
C GLU A 115 22.20 3.85 -12.43
N ARG A 116 21.99 4.10 -11.14
CA ARG A 116 20.92 4.98 -10.64
C ARG A 116 21.07 6.40 -11.20
N ASP A 117 22.28 6.96 -11.17
CA ASP A 117 22.54 8.34 -11.59
C ASP A 117 22.41 8.49 -13.12
N HIS A 118 22.80 7.47 -13.90
CA HIS A 118 22.50 7.39 -15.33
C HIS A 118 20.98 7.35 -15.59
N SER A 119 20.26 6.47 -14.90
CA SER A 119 18.80 6.32 -15.02
C SER A 119 18.05 7.60 -14.66
N LEU A 120 18.54 8.34 -13.64
CA LEU A 120 18.00 9.63 -13.23
C LEU A 120 18.21 10.70 -14.31
N MET A 121 19.41 10.78 -14.90
CA MET A 121 19.70 11.70 -16.01
C MET A 121 18.83 11.41 -17.24
N GLU A 122 18.59 10.14 -17.57
CA GLU A 122 17.70 9.75 -18.67
C GLU A 122 16.23 10.10 -18.38
N ALA A 123 15.79 9.94 -17.13
CA ALA A 123 14.45 10.33 -16.70
C ALA A 123 14.24 11.86 -16.73
N GLU A 124 15.23 12.65 -16.29
CA GLU A 124 15.19 14.12 -16.39
C GLU A 124 15.11 14.56 -17.85
N LYS A 125 15.93 13.98 -18.74
CA LYS A 125 15.90 14.24 -20.19
C LYS A 125 14.61 13.77 -20.87
N ALA A 126 13.92 12.76 -20.32
CA ALA A 126 12.60 12.35 -20.79
C ALA A 126 11.53 13.38 -20.36
N LYS A 127 11.60 13.86 -19.11
CA LYS A 127 10.72 14.90 -18.56
C LYS A 127 10.84 16.23 -19.29
N GLU A 128 12.04 16.68 -19.65
CA GLU A 128 12.25 17.88 -20.49
C GLU A 128 11.52 17.77 -21.84
N LYS A 129 11.52 16.59 -22.45
CA LYS A 129 10.80 16.34 -23.72
C LYS A 129 9.29 16.30 -23.50
N GLU A 130 8.82 15.73 -22.41
CA GLU A 130 7.41 15.71 -22.03
C GLU A 130 6.88 17.13 -21.82
N GLU A 131 7.60 17.98 -21.09
CA GLU A 131 7.25 19.40 -20.88
C GLU A 131 7.20 20.16 -22.21
N LEU A 132 8.17 19.96 -23.10
CA LEU A 132 8.19 20.55 -24.44
C LEU A 132 7.05 20.05 -25.33
N LEU A 133 6.64 18.79 -25.21
CA LEU A 133 5.48 18.24 -25.91
C LEU A 133 4.16 18.78 -25.34
N SER A 134 4.04 18.89 -24.01
CA SER A 134 2.90 19.49 -23.33
C SER A 134 2.69 20.94 -23.78
N GLN A 135 3.75 21.74 -23.86
CA GLN A 135 3.68 23.10 -24.41
C GLN A 135 3.13 23.11 -25.85
N LYS A 136 3.63 22.22 -26.72
CA LYS A 136 3.14 22.10 -28.10
C LYS A 136 1.68 21.65 -28.20
N VAL A 137 1.22 20.77 -27.30
CA VAL A 137 -0.18 20.36 -27.23
C VAL A 137 -1.05 21.55 -26.84
N ASN A 138 -0.68 22.32 -25.80
CA ASN A 138 -1.41 23.52 -25.40
C ASN A 138 -1.52 24.57 -26.53
N ASP A 139 -0.49 24.70 -27.37
CA ASP A 139 -0.51 25.62 -28.52
C ASP A 139 -1.35 25.08 -29.69
N LEU A 140 -1.43 23.76 -29.87
CA LEU A 140 -2.36 23.13 -30.82
C LEU A 140 -3.81 23.22 -30.35
N GLU A 141 -4.08 23.05 -29.05
CA GLU A 141 -5.41 23.17 -28.45
C GLU A 141 -5.99 24.57 -28.67
N LYS A 142 -5.24 25.64 -28.33
CA LYS A 142 -5.64 27.03 -28.62
C LYS A 142 -5.99 27.24 -30.09
N ARG A 143 -5.16 26.71 -31.00
CA ARG A 143 -5.38 26.84 -32.45
C ARG A 143 -6.62 26.06 -32.92
N VAL A 144 -6.97 24.95 -32.27
CA VAL A 144 -8.22 24.23 -32.51
C VAL A 144 -9.42 25.01 -31.97
N GLU A 145 -9.30 25.66 -30.80
CA GLU A 145 -10.33 26.55 -30.26
C GLU A 145 -10.59 27.74 -31.20
N GLU A 146 -9.54 28.44 -31.67
CA GLU A 146 -9.61 29.51 -32.67
C GLU A 146 -10.34 29.06 -33.94
N LEU A 147 -9.91 27.96 -34.56
CA LEU A 147 -10.56 27.41 -35.77
C LEU A 147 -12.01 26.96 -35.53
N THR A 148 -12.35 26.54 -34.31
CA THR A 148 -13.71 26.16 -33.93
C THR A 148 -14.62 27.39 -33.80
N LEU A 149 -14.09 28.51 -33.30
CA LEU A 149 -14.78 29.81 -33.28
C LEU A 149 -15.01 30.33 -34.70
N ASP A 150 -13.96 30.36 -35.54
CA ASP A 150 -14.05 30.76 -36.95
C ASP A 150 -15.10 29.94 -37.71
N HIS A 151 -15.10 28.61 -37.52
CA HIS A 151 -16.09 27.73 -38.13
C HIS A 151 -17.52 28.03 -37.66
N LEU A 152 -17.71 28.34 -36.37
CA LEU A 152 -19.01 28.72 -35.82
C LEU A 152 -19.52 30.07 -36.38
N GLU A 153 -18.62 31.04 -36.58
CA GLU A 153 -18.97 32.32 -37.21
C GLU A 153 -19.30 32.15 -38.70
N GLN A 154 -18.49 31.39 -39.44
CA GLN A 154 -18.76 31.07 -40.85
C GLN A 154 -20.09 30.32 -41.01
N LYS A 155 -20.43 29.42 -40.08
CA LYS A 155 -21.72 28.72 -40.05
C LYS A 155 -22.89 29.70 -39.85
N LYS A 156 -22.81 30.61 -38.88
CA LYS A 156 -23.84 31.64 -38.67
C LYS A 156 -24.06 32.50 -39.92
N LEU A 157 -22.97 32.86 -40.62
CA LEU A 157 -23.06 33.63 -41.87
C LEU A 157 -23.76 32.83 -42.98
N ASN A 158 -23.43 31.53 -43.12
CA ASN A 158 -24.06 30.64 -44.10
C ASN A 158 -25.56 30.44 -43.79
N ASP A 159 -25.91 30.21 -42.53
CA ASP A 159 -27.31 30.08 -42.08
C ASP A 159 -28.10 31.37 -42.35
N THR A 160 -27.50 32.55 -42.13
CA THR A 160 -28.10 33.86 -42.47
C THR A 160 -28.33 33.98 -43.99
N LEU A 161 -27.32 33.69 -44.81
CA LEU A 161 -27.44 33.76 -46.27
C LEU A 161 -28.49 32.79 -46.83
N ARG A 162 -28.67 31.61 -46.21
CA ARG A 162 -29.73 30.66 -46.58
C ARG A 162 -31.13 31.18 -46.24
N ILE A 163 -31.30 31.86 -45.11
CA ILE A 163 -32.57 32.49 -44.73
C ILE A 163 -32.90 33.63 -45.70
N ASP A 164 -31.92 34.47 -46.04
CA ASP A 164 -32.11 35.56 -46.99
C ASP A 164 -32.41 35.04 -48.40
N LEU A 165 -31.75 33.98 -48.86
CA LEU A 165 -32.05 33.30 -50.12
C LEU A 165 -33.50 32.79 -50.16
N ALA A 166 -33.92 32.02 -49.15
CA ALA A 166 -35.28 31.47 -49.08
C ALA A 166 -36.34 32.58 -49.05
N LYS A 167 -36.05 33.70 -48.40
CA LYS A 167 -36.92 34.89 -48.37
C LYS A 167 -37.00 35.57 -49.75
N GLN A 168 -35.90 35.66 -50.49
CA GLN A 168 -35.90 36.16 -51.87
C GLN A 168 -36.66 35.21 -52.81
N GLU A 169 -36.53 33.89 -52.63
CA GLU A 169 -37.30 32.89 -53.37
C GLU A 169 -38.82 33.02 -53.10
N GLU A 170 -39.24 33.17 -51.83
CA GLU A 170 -40.64 33.42 -51.46
C GLU A 170 -41.19 34.73 -52.04
N GLN A 171 -40.39 35.81 -52.03
CA GLN A 171 -40.74 37.07 -52.66
C GLN A 171 -40.89 36.92 -54.18
N ASN A 172 -39.97 36.23 -54.85
CA ASN A 172 -40.05 35.94 -56.29
C ASN A 172 -41.28 35.10 -56.64
N GLU A 173 -41.61 34.06 -55.88
CA GLU A 173 -42.85 33.28 -56.08
C GLU A 173 -44.11 34.11 -55.82
N THR A 174 -44.06 35.07 -54.91
CA THR A 174 -45.16 36.02 -54.69
C THR A 174 -45.30 36.97 -55.89
N PHE A 175 -44.21 37.53 -56.40
CA PHE A 175 -44.23 38.36 -57.61
C PHE A 175 -44.70 37.58 -58.84
N LYS A 176 -44.29 36.32 -59.01
CA LYS A 176 -44.80 35.45 -60.08
C LYS A 176 -46.31 35.28 -60.04
N LYS A 177 -46.88 34.99 -58.85
CA LYS A 177 -48.33 34.89 -58.66
C LYS A 177 -49.06 36.21 -58.94
N VAL A 178 -48.47 37.34 -58.58
CA VAL A 178 -49.04 38.67 -58.84
C VAL A 178 -49.06 38.98 -60.34
N VAL A 179 -47.93 38.78 -61.03
CA VAL A 179 -47.81 38.96 -62.49
C VAL A 179 -48.79 38.05 -63.23
N ASN A 180 -48.83 36.76 -62.90
CA ASN A 180 -49.75 35.81 -63.53
C ASN A 180 -51.21 36.26 -63.35
N LYS A 181 -51.62 36.70 -62.16
CA LYS A 181 -52.99 37.22 -61.93
C LYS A 181 -53.32 38.46 -62.75
N PHE A 182 -52.40 39.43 -62.84
CA PHE A 182 -52.62 40.61 -63.68
C PHE A 182 -52.71 40.22 -65.17
N HIS A 183 -51.87 39.28 -65.62
CA HIS A 183 -51.91 38.73 -66.97
C HIS A 183 -53.22 37.97 -67.25
N GLU A 184 -53.70 37.13 -66.32
CA GLU A 184 -54.98 36.41 -66.42
C GLU A 184 -56.17 37.37 -66.52
N ILE A 185 -56.21 38.42 -65.69
CA ILE A 185 -57.23 39.49 -65.75
C ILE A 185 -57.22 40.16 -67.14
N ARG A 186 -56.02 40.41 -67.68
CA ARG A 186 -55.81 41.01 -69.01
C ARG A 186 -56.28 40.10 -70.15
N GLN A 187 -55.87 38.83 -70.14
CA GLN A 187 -56.29 37.83 -71.13
C GLN A 187 -57.80 37.61 -71.11
N THR A 188 -58.43 37.64 -69.93
CA THR A 188 -59.89 37.54 -69.79
C THR A 188 -60.63 38.72 -70.41
N TYR A 189 -59.99 39.90 -70.50
CA TYR A 189 -60.55 41.10 -71.14
C TYR A 189 -60.31 41.16 -72.65
N LEU A 190 -59.14 40.71 -73.13
CA LEU A 190 -58.76 40.72 -74.55
C LEU A 190 -59.17 39.46 -75.33
N ASN A 191 -59.48 38.37 -74.62
CA ASN A 191 -59.94 37.08 -75.15
C ASN A 191 -58.91 36.34 -76.05
N GLU A 192 -57.62 36.63 -75.89
CA GLU A 192 -56.49 35.95 -76.55
C GLU A 192 -55.72 35.07 -75.55
N PHE A 193 -55.47 33.81 -75.94
CA PHE A 193 -54.86 32.78 -75.10
C PHE A 193 -53.58 32.24 -75.74
N GLU A 194 -52.45 32.84 -75.40
CA GLU A 194 -51.11 32.34 -75.76
C GLU A 194 -50.29 32.13 -74.47
N ASP A 195 -49.60 30.99 -74.37
CA ASP A 195 -48.89 30.61 -73.14
C ASP A 195 -47.45 31.13 -73.14
N MET A 196 -47.30 32.37 -72.71
CA MET A 196 -46.01 33.08 -72.71
C MET A 196 -45.13 32.75 -71.49
N ASN A 197 -43.80 32.89 -71.65
CA ASN A 197 -42.86 32.84 -70.52
C ASN A 197 -43.13 33.99 -69.53
N TRP A 198 -42.68 33.84 -68.28
CA TRP A 198 -42.90 34.83 -67.24
C TRP A 198 -42.26 36.20 -67.55
N ASP A 199 -41.09 36.22 -68.17
CA ASP A 199 -40.42 37.46 -68.57
C ASP A 199 -41.23 38.23 -69.64
N ASP A 200 -41.85 37.50 -70.58
CA ASP A 200 -42.71 38.06 -71.62
C ASP A 200 -44.03 38.59 -71.02
N LYS A 201 -44.63 37.83 -70.09
CA LYS A 201 -45.82 38.25 -69.31
C LYS A 201 -45.55 39.55 -68.54
N CYS A 202 -44.36 39.70 -67.96
CA CYS A 202 -43.91 40.94 -67.32
C CYS A 202 -43.76 42.09 -68.33
N ALA A 203 -43.12 41.84 -69.48
CA ALA A 203 -42.91 42.86 -70.50
C ALA A 203 -44.23 43.41 -71.06
N CYS A 204 -45.22 42.55 -71.32
CA CYS A 204 -46.55 42.97 -71.78
C CYS A 204 -47.24 43.90 -70.79
N LEU A 205 -47.34 43.53 -69.51
CA LEU A 205 -48.00 44.34 -68.47
C LEU A 205 -47.34 45.71 -68.24
N LEU A 206 -46.03 45.82 -68.47
CA LEU A 206 -45.28 47.08 -68.30
C LEU A 206 -45.50 48.09 -69.45
N HIS A 207 -46.03 47.66 -70.59
CA HIS A 207 -46.22 48.51 -71.78
C HIS A 207 -47.65 49.08 -71.91
N GLU A 208 -48.49 48.95 -70.88
CA GLU A 208 -49.93 49.19 -70.99
C GLU A 208 -50.40 50.50 -70.32
N PRO A 209 -51.34 51.27 -70.93
CA PRO A 209 -51.78 52.55 -70.41
C PRO A 209 -52.68 52.40 -69.17
N ALA A 210 -52.47 53.29 -68.19
CA ALA A 210 -53.10 53.24 -66.86
C ALA A 210 -54.65 53.29 -66.87
N GLU A 211 -55.26 53.83 -67.92
CA GLU A 211 -56.71 53.97 -68.08
C GLU A 211 -57.43 52.62 -68.31
N THR A 212 -56.70 51.55 -68.64
CA THR A 212 -57.27 50.20 -68.86
C THR A 212 -57.56 49.42 -67.56
N TRP A 213 -57.16 49.95 -66.40
CA TRP A 213 -57.21 49.23 -65.11
C TRP A 213 -58.27 49.74 -64.12
N SER A 214 -59.11 50.71 -64.50
CA SER A 214 -60.21 51.19 -63.66
C SER A 214 -61.52 50.47 -63.94
N LEU A 215 -61.92 49.55 -63.04
CA LEU A 215 -63.30 49.09 -62.94
C LEU A 215 -64.01 49.76 -61.75
N ASN A 216 -65.08 50.49 -62.06
CA ASN A 216 -66.15 50.77 -61.09
C ASN A 216 -67.08 49.55 -60.96
N ASP A 217 -67.88 49.55 -59.89
CA ASP A 217 -69.14 48.81 -59.65
C ASP A 217 -69.14 47.77 -58.52
N ASN A 218 -69.12 48.29 -57.29
CA ASN A 218 -70.17 48.23 -56.25
C ASN A 218 -70.96 46.93 -55.92
N ASP A 219 -71.10 45.93 -56.79
CA ASP A 219 -72.00 44.78 -56.53
C ASP A 219 -71.29 43.50 -56.05
N ARG A 220 -69.94 43.50 -55.98
CA ARG A 220 -69.15 42.34 -55.49
C ARG A 220 -68.86 42.35 -53.99
N GLU A 221 -69.25 43.39 -53.26
CA GLU A 221 -68.90 43.55 -51.83
C GLU A 221 -69.58 42.53 -50.92
N THR A 222 -70.83 42.14 -51.19
CA THR A 222 -71.68 41.40 -50.23
C THR A 222 -71.25 39.95 -49.99
N SER A 223 -70.70 39.27 -51.00
CA SER A 223 -70.15 37.91 -50.84
C SER A 223 -68.71 37.94 -50.31
N THR A 224 -67.93 38.93 -50.73
CA THR A 224 -66.55 39.14 -50.27
C THR A 224 -66.53 39.50 -48.78
N SER A 225 -67.44 40.36 -48.32
CA SER A 225 -67.63 40.75 -46.92
C SER A 225 -67.86 39.55 -45.99
N LYS A 226 -68.69 38.57 -46.38
CA LYS A 226 -68.93 37.37 -45.55
C LYS A 226 -67.68 36.49 -45.40
N TYR A 227 -66.88 36.36 -46.45
CA TYR A 227 -65.62 35.61 -46.39
C TYR A 227 -64.56 36.36 -45.58
N ILE A 228 -64.49 37.69 -45.72
CA ILE A 228 -63.65 38.56 -44.89
C ILE A 228 -64.00 38.39 -43.40
N SER A 229 -65.28 38.47 -43.02
CA SER A 229 -65.69 38.31 -41.61
C SER A 229 -65.42 36.90 -41.05
N ALA A 230 -65.41 35.86 -41.89
CA ALA A 230 -65.00 34.53 -41.46
C ALA A 230 -63.48 34.45 -41.18
N LEU A 231 -62.66 35.03 -42.06
CA LEU A 231 -61.21 35.14 -41.87
C LEU A 231 -60.83 36.04 -40.69
N GLU A 232 -61.57 37.13 -40.45
CA GLU A 232 -61.39 38.02 -39.29
C GLU A 232 -61.68 37.27 -37.98
N ALA A 233 -62.73 36.45 -37.95
CA ALA A 233 -63.04 35.60 -36.79
C ALA A 233 -61.95 34.55 -36.55
N GLU A 234 -61.44 33.90 -37.60
CA GLU A 234 -60.35 32.92 -37.50
C GLU A 234 -59.04 33.57 -37.03
N LEU A 235 -58.66 34.72 -37.60
CA LEU A 235 -57.52 35.54 -37.15
C LEU A 235 -57.61 35.91 -35.67
N GLU A 236 -58.79 36.25 -35.17
CA GLU A 236 -59.01 36.59 -33.77
C GLU A 236 -58.91 35.35 -32.85
N THR A 237 -59.22 34.15 -33.32
CA THR A 237 -58.92 32.91 -32.58
C THR A 237 -57.42 32.59 -32.56
N VAL A 238 -56.72 32.77 -33.68
CA VAL A 238 -55.26 32.59 -33.77
C VAL A 238 -54.55 33.59 -32.86
N ARG A 239 -54.96 34.87 -32.86
CA ARG A 239 -54.43 35.92 -31.96
C ARG A 239 -54.52 35.51 -30.49
N LYS A 240 -55.70 35.06 -30.03
CA LYS A 240 -55.90 34.55 -28.66
C LYS A 240 -55.03 33.33 -28.34
N SER A 241 -54.75 32.47 -29.32
CA SER A 241 -53.84 31.33 -29.16
C SER A 241 -52.38 31.77 -29.02
N VAL A 242 -51.95 32.80 -29.78
CA VAL A 242 -50.62 33.40 -29.71
C VAL A 242 -50.43 34.10 -28.36
N ASP A 243 -51.41 34.86 -27.88
CA ASP A 243 -51.36 35.51 -26.56
C ASP A 243 -51.20 34.48 -25.42
N ASN A 244 -51.88 33.34 -25.52
CA ASN A 244 -51.75 32.23 -24.58
C ASN A 244 -50.35 31.60 -24.63
N LEU A 245 -49.79 31.36 -25.82
CA LEU A 245 -48.43 30.87 -25.99
C LEU A 245 -47.38 31.87 -25.48
N GLN A 246 -47.57 33.17 -25.72
CA GLN A 246 -46.69 34.23 -25.26
C GLN A 246 -46.72 34.37 -23.72
N ASN A 247 -47.88 34.17 -23.10
CA ASN A 247 -47.99 34.10 -21.64
C ASN A 247 -47.33 32.84 -21.06
N LYS A 248 -47.46 31.68 -21.70
CA LYS A 248 -46.71 30.47 -21.31
C LYS A 248 -45.20 30.65 -21.43
N LEU A 249 -44.73 31.31 -22.50
CA LEU A 249 -43.32 31.64 -22.70
C LEU A 249 -42.79 32.58 -21.60
N ARG A 250 -43.58 33.60 -21.20
CA ARG A 250 -43.25 34.51 -20.09
C ARG A 250 -43.05 33.76 -18.77
N VAL A 251 -43.99 32.89 -18.41
CA VAL A 251 -43.89 32.06 -17.19
C VAL A 251 -42.71 31.08 -17.28
N GLY A 252 -42.45 30.50 -18.45
CA GLY A 252 -41.28 29.67 -18.70
C GLY A 252 -39.95 30.41 -18.44
N LEU A 253 -39.85 31.66 -18.89
CA LEU A 253 -38.68 32.52 -18.67
C LEU A 253 -38.51 32.91 -17.19
N GLU A 254 -39.60 33.12 -16.45
CA GLU A 254 -39.56 33.36 -14.99
C GLU A 254 -39.04 32.12 -14.24
N ILE A 255 -39.48 30.92 -14.62
CA ILE A 255 -38.97 29.65 -14.09
C ILE A 255 -37.49 29.47 -14.42
N GLU A 256 -37.09 29.71 -15.68
CA GLU A 256 -35.69 29.62 -16.10
C GLU A 256 -34.78 30.57 -15.30
N ASN A 257 -35.21 31.82 -15.11
CA ASN A 257 -34.48 32.81 -14.31
C ASN A 257 -34.37 32.40 -12.83
N HIS A 258 -35.42 31.81 -12.25
CA HIS A 258 -35.37 31.26 -10.90
C HIS A 258 -34.34 30.11 -10.81
N LEU A 259 -34.35 29.19 -11.77
CA LEU A 259 -33.41 28.06 -11.83
C LEU A 259 -31.97 28.53 -12.01
N LYS A 260 -31.69 29.47 -12.93
CA LYS A 260 -30.37 30.10 -13.10
C LYS A 260 -29.86 30.74 -11.80
N LYS A 261 -30.73 31.46 -11.08
CA LYS A 261 -30.39 32.05 -9.77
C LYS A 261 -30.04 30.96 -8.74
N LYS A 262 -30.81 29.86 -8.69
CA LYS A 262 -30.53 28.73 -7.79
C LYS A 262 -29.22 28.01 -8.12
N VAL A 263 -28.91 27.81 -9.40
CA VAL A 263 -27.62 27.26 -9.84
C VAL A 263 -26.47 28.16 -9.40
N CYS A 264 -26.56 29.48 -9.62
CA CYS A 264 -25.56 30.44 -9.17
C CYS A 264 -25.38 30.46 -7.63
N GLU A 265 -26.47 30.35 -6.86
CA GLU A 265 -26.43 30.20 -5.40
C GLU A 265 -25.69 28.92 -4.96
N LEU A 266 -25.93 27.79 -5.63
CA LEU A 266 -25.27 26.50 -5.34
C LEU A 266 -23.79 26.51 -5.75
N GLU A 267 -23.45 27.12 -6.89
CA GLU A 267 -22.08 27.23 -7.36
C GLU A 267 -21.22 28.10 -6.44
N LYS A 268 -21.75 29.22 -5.94
CA LYS A 268 -21.10 30.04 -4.90
C LYS A 268 -20.85 29.24 -3.62
N LYS A 269 -21.82 28.41 -3.18
CA LYS A 269 -21.66 27.52 -2.02
C LYS A 269 -20.58 26.46 -2.26
N LYS A 270 -20.55 25.85 -3.46
CA LYS A 270 -19.51 24.88 -3.87
C LYS A 270 -18.12 25.51 -3.80
N ILE A 271 -17.92 26.69 -4.37
CA ILE A 271 -16.64 27.42 -4.34
C ILE A 271 -16.20 27.71 -2.90
N LEU A 272 -17.13 28.16 -2.05
CA LEU A 272 -16.83 28.46 -0.64
C LEU A 272 -16.45 27.21 0.15
N LEU A 273 -17.17 26.09 -0.04
CA LEU A 273 -16.87 24.81 0.59
C LEU A 273 -15.51 24.25 0.13
N VAL A 274 -15.21 24.29 -1.17
CA VAL A 274 -13.91 23.88 -1.72
C VAL A 274 -12.78 24.70 -1.12
N LYS A 275 -12.96 26.02 -0.97
CA LYS A 275 -11.97 26.89 -0.33
C LYS A 275 -11.75 26.54 1.15
N MET A 276 -12.81 26.23 1.90
CA MET A 276 -12.69 25.79 3.30
C MET A 276 -11.93 24.46 3.41
N ILE A 277 -12.24 23.49 2.55
CA ILE A 277 -11.55 22.18 2.52
C ILE A 277 -10.08 22.37 2.15
N HIS A 278 -9.76 23.17 1.13
CA HIS A 278 -8.39 23.47 0.73
C HIS A 278 -7.58 24.10 1.86
N ASN A 279 -8.17 25.07 2.59
CA ASN A 279 -7.52 25.69 3.74
C ASN A 279 -7.26 24.67 4.86
N GLY A 280 -8.25 23.85 5.22
CA GLY A 280 -8.08 22.82 6.26
C GLY A 280 -7.04 21.76 5.90
N ILE A 281 -6.94 21.36 4.63
CA ILE A 281 -5.86 20.49 4.12
C ILE A 281 -4.50 21.20 4.22
N SER A 282 -4.44 22.49 3.85
CA SER A 282 -3.20 23.28 3.89
C SER A 282 -2.68 23.46 5.33
N GLU A 283 -3.58 23.72 6.28
CA GLU A 283 -3.29 23.78 7.71
C GLU A 283 -2.81 22.43 8.25
N LEU A 284 -3.49 21.33 7.89
CA LEU A 284 -3.08 19.98 8.29
C LEU A 284 -1.70 19.60 7.74
N LEU A 285 -1.40 19.95 6.49
CA LEU A 285 -0.07 19.76 5.90
C LEU A 285 1.00 20.61 6.60
N HIS A 286 0.67 21.84 7.00
CA HIS A 286 1.56 22.69 7.78
C HIS A 286 1.86 22.07 9.17
N TYR A 287 0.84 21.64 9.91
CA TYR A 287 1.00 20.94 11.18
C TYR A 287 1.81 19.65 11.04
N HIS A 288 1.55 18.84 10.00
CA HIS A 288 2.32 17.63 9.73
C HIS A 288 3.80 17.95 9.47
N SER A 289 4.09 18.96 8.66
CA SER A 289 5.47 19.43 8.41
C SER A 289 6.15 19.91 9.70
N GLN A 290 5.45 20.71 10.51
CA GLN A 290 5.96 21.21 11.79
C GLN A 290 6.28 20.06 12.76
N HIS A 291 5.39 19.09 12.92
CA HIS A 291 5.63 17.91 13.74
C HIS A 291 6.76 17.04 13.20
N LYS A 292 6.87 16.86 11.88
CA LYS A 292 7.99 16.14 11.26
C LYS A 292 9.34 16.78 11.62
N VAL A 293 9.44 18.11 11.58
CA VAL A 293 10.65 18.85 11.99
C VAL A 293 10.93 18.71 13.49
N GLN A 294 9.89 18.79 14.34
CA GLN A 294 10.04 18.60 15.79
C GLN A 294 10.52 17.18 16.15
N ILE A 295 9.94 16.16 15.52
CA ILE A 295 10.35 14.76 15.70
C ILE A 295 11.80 14.56 15.24
N MET A 296 12.18 15.11 14.09
CA MET A 296 13.56 15.04 13.60
C MET A 296 14.54 15.66 14.61
N LYS A 297 14.22 16.86 15.12
CA LYS A 297 15.04 17.54 16.14
C LYS A 297 15.20 16.68 17.40
N LEU A 298 14.12 16.09 17.92
CA LEU A 298 14.17 15.22 19.10
C LEU A 298 15.02 13.96 18.87
N LEU A 299 14.97 13.38 17.66
CA LEU A 299 15.80 12.24 17.28
C LEU A 299 17.28 12.62 17.19
N ASP A 300 17.61 13.77 16.58
CA ASP A 300 18.99 14.28 16.51
C ASP A 300 19.54 14.68 17.89
N GLU A 301 18.70 15.23 18.77
CA GLU A 301 19.04 15.54 20.16
C GLU A 301 19.29 14.27 20.98
N GLY A 302 18.41 13.25 20.87
CA GLY A 302 18.61 11.94 21.48
C GLY A 302 19.86 11.21 20.97
N LYS A 303 20.12 11.28 19.66
CA LYS A 303 21.35 10.76 19.03
C LYS A 303 22.60 11.47 19.53
N SER A 304 22.53 12.79 19.73
CA SER A 304 23.63 13.59 20.28
C SER A 304 23.88 13.28 21.76
N HIS A 305 22.82 13.05 22.54
CA HIS A 305 22.91 12.66 23.94
C HIS A 305 23.49 11.24 24.09
N LEU A 306 23.04 10.28 23.29
CA LEU A 306 23.64 8.93 23.24
C LEU A 306 25.12 8.99 22.87
N ARG A 307 25.50 9.82 21.89
CA ARG A 307 26.92 10.03 21.54
C ARG A 307 27.71 10.59 22.71
N SER A 308 27.22 11.63 23.38
CA SER A 308 27.87 12.17 24.58
C SER A 308 28.00 11.14 25.71
N ILE A 309 27.02 10.25 25.91
CA ILE A 309 27.14 9.15 26.87
C ILE A 309 28.23 8.16 26.45
N ILE A 310 28.30 7.80 25.16
CA ILE A 310 29.35 6.94 24.61
C ILE A 310 30.73 7.60 24.83
N ASP A 311 30.88 8.88 24.53
CA ASP A 311 32.13 9.64 24.70
C ASP A 311 32.58 9.64 26.18
N VAL A 312 31.65 9.85 27.13
CA VAL A 312 31.92 9.79 28.58
C VAL A 312 32.28 8.37 29.02
N VAL A 313 31.63 7.35 28.49
CA VAL A 313 31.95 5.94 28.77
C VAL A 313 33.34 5.59 28.25
N GLU A 314 33.68 6.00 27.02
CA GLU A 314 35.02 5.83 26.44
C GLU A 314 36.09 6.58 27.27
N GLU A 315 35.80 7.79 27.74
CA GLU A 315 36.68 8.53 28.66
C GLU A 315 36.85 7.82 30.01
N LYS A 316 35.82 7.11 30.52
CA LYS A 316 35.95 6.27 31.73
C LYS A 316 36.74 4.98 31.49
N PHE A 317 36.79 4.47 30.27
CA PHE A 317 37.62 3.31 29.91
C PHE A 317 39.07 3.70 29.58
N ARG A 318 39.36 4.91 29.11
CA ARG A 318 40.75 5.41 28.87
C ARG A 318 41.75 5.18 30.02
N PRO A 319 41.41 5.40 31.31
CA PRO A 319 42.31 5.09 32.43
C PRO A 319 42.61 3.60 32.59
N LEU A 320 41.69 2.71 32.22
CA LEU A 320 41.89 1.26 32.28
C LEU A 320 42.91 0.82 31.21
N ASP A 321 42.81 1.36 29.99
CA ASP A 321 43.85 1.20 28.95
C ASP A 321 45.21 1.79 29.38
N MET A 322 45.22 2.97 30.01
CA MET A 322 46.44 3.59 30.53
C MET A 322 47.08 2.77 31.67
N SER A 323 46.30 2.11 32.52
CA SER A 323 46.84 1.24 33.59
C SER A 323 47.53 -0.01 33.02
N ARG A 324 47.05 -0.51 31.87
CA ARG A 324 47.67 -1.61 31.12
C ARG A 324 48.97 -1.17 30.43
N GLY A 325 49.14 0.13 30.17
CA GLY A 325 50.28 0.71 29.44
C GLY A 325 51.43 1.27 30.28
N GLN A 326 51.41 1.18 31.62
CA GLN A 326 52.47 1.77 32.46
C GLN A 326 53.73 0.90 32.64
N ASN A 327 53.74 -0.34 32.16
CA ASN A 327 54.95 -1.16 32.13
C ASN A 327 55.52 -1.20 30.70
N LEU A 328 56.70 -0.58 30.53
CA LEU A 328 57.59 -0.53 29.35
C LEU A 328 57.32 0.60 28.31
N LYS A 329 58.29 1.52 28.27
CA LYS A 329 58.61 2.52 27.23
C LYS A 329 60.14 2.39 26.97
N PRO A 330 60.77 2.92 25.88
CA PRO A 330 60.21 3.86 24.88
C PRO A 330 60.66 3.68 23.38
N GLN A 331 60.11 4.56 22.53
CA GLN A 331 60.59 5.00 21.19
C GLN A 331 60.54 3.97 20.04
N TRP A 332 60.11 4.32 18.81
CA TRP A 332 60.26 5.59 18.09
C TRP A 332 58.98 6.15 17.40
N ARG A 333 58.95 7.48 17.32
CA ARG A 333 58.13 8.45 16.54
C ARG A 333 56.94 8.03 15.65
N ASP A 334 55.79 8.59 16.02
CA ASP A 334 54.90 9.50 15.26
C ASP A 334 54.21 9.10 13.92
N VAL A 335 52.87 9.12 14.02
CA VAL A 335 51.90 9.70 13.07
C VAL A 335 51.52 8.84 11.84
N LYS A 336 50.53 7.95 12.05
CA LYS A 336 49.10 8.25 11.75
C LYS A 336 48.12 7.28 12.45
N GLN A 337 46.99 7.83 12.89
CA GLN A 337 45.79 7.16 13.45
C GLN A 337 45.02 6.41 12.32
N ASN A 338 44.07 5.48 12.54
CA ASN A 338 43.43 4.88 13.72
C ASN A 338 42.98 3.44 13.34
N GLY A 339 42.85 2.47 14.26
CA GLY A 339 41.54 2.16 14.90
C GLY A 339 40.64 1.31 13.98
N ASN A 340 40.81 -0.01 13.83
CA ASN A 340 40.51 -1.09 14.79
C ASN A 340 39.00 -1.19 15.13
N GLU A 341 38.28 -2.13 14.50
CA GLU A 341 36.98 -2.63 14.99
C GLU A 341 37.22 -3.83 15.91
N CYS A 342 36.80 -3.73 17.18
CA CYS A 342 36.69 -4.90 18.06
C CYS A 342 35.31 -5.53 17.87
N GLN A 343 35.28 -6.81 17.55
CA GLN A 343 34.04 -7.56 17.34
C GLN A 343 33.46 -8.12 18.65
N ASP A 344 32.14 -8.11 18.74
CA ASP A 344 31.33 -8.52 19.90
C ASP A 344 31.34 -10.04 20.12
N VAL A 345 31.22 -10.51 21.37
CA VAL A 345 31.27 -11.94 21.74
C VAL A 345 30.08 -12.37 22.58
N ARG A 346 29.11 -12.99 21.90
CA ARG A 346 28.27 -14.12 22.35
C ARG A 346 28.04 -15.00 21.09
N THR A 347 27.79 -16.32 21.11
CA THR A 347 27.13 -17.18 22.11
C THR A 347 27.41 -18.67 21.80
N SER A 348 27.20 -19.57 22.78
CA SER A 348 26.83 -21.01 22.66
C SER A 348 27.77 -21.98 21.88
N ASN A 349 28.41 -22.96 22.52
CA ASN A 349 27.95 -24.38 22.71
C ASN A 349 28.91 -25.35 21.95
N ASP A 350 29.01 -26.66 22.21
CA ASP A 350 28.32 -27.53 23.20
C ASP A 350 29.18 -28.73 23.70
N VAL A 351 28.78 -29.23 24.88
CA VAL A 351 28.70 -30.62 25.40
C VAL A 351 29.38 -31.80 24.65
N ASP A 352 30.20 -32.58 25.38
CA ASP A 352 30.29 -34.07 25.51
C ASP A 352 31.75 -34.55 25.76
N THR A 353 32.13 -35.63 26.46
CA THR A 353 31.64 -36.51 27.54
C THR A 353 32.86 -37.36 27.98
N SER A 354 32.76 -38.05 29.13
CA SER A 354 33.50 -39.28 29.50
C SER A 354 34.89 -39.17 30.16
N PHE A 355 35.04 -40.04 31.16
CA PHE A 355 36.17 -40.24 32.10
C PHE A 355 36.76 -41.65 31.88
N VAL A 356 37.81 -42.01 32.64
CA VAL A 356 38.41 -43.37 32.80
C VAL A 356 39.37 -43.77 31.64
N ALA A 357 40.60 -44.25 31.81
CA ALA A 357 41.41 -44.75 32.96
C ALA A 357 42.91 -44.30 32.82
N GLU A 358 43.95 -44.67 33.59
CA GLU A 358 44.11 -45.50 34.82
C GLU A 358 45.44 -45.16 35.57
N MET A 359 45.72 -45.89 36.67
CA MET A 359 47.02 -46.34 37.24
C MET A 359 48.35 -45.79 36.67
N SER A 360 49.32 -45.30 37.46
CA SER A 360 49.77 -45.73 38.81
C SER A 360 50.52 -44.61 39.57
N GLY A 361 50.64 -44.71 40.91
CA GLY A 361 51.25 -43.68 41.78
C GLY A 361 52.79 -43.54 41.70
N PRO A 362 53.39 -42.66 42.55
CA PRO A 362 53.72 -43.15 43.90
C PRO A 362 53.65 -42.15 45.07
N VAL A 363 53.28 -42.69 46.24
CA VAL A 363 53.90 -42.55 47.59
C VAL A 363 54.51 -41.19 48.01
N LEU A 364 53.93 -40.60 49.07
CA LEU A 364 54.44 -39.47 49.87
C LEU A 364 55.81 -39.74 50.55
N PRO A 365 56.44 -38.68 51.07
CA PRO A 365 56.72 -38.71 52.52
C PRO A 365 55.99 -37.61 53.31
N ASP A 366 55.51 -38.02 54.48
CA ASP A 366 54.75 -37.25 55.48
C ASP A 366 55.59 -36.16 56.18
N ARG A 367 55.01 -34.95 56.36
CA ARG A 367 55.09 -34.25 57.65
C ARG A 367 54.07 -33.11 57.85
N VAL A 368 53.40 -33.18 59.01
CA VAL A 368 52.62 -32.13 59.70
C VAL A 368 51.21 -31.86 59.15
N ALA A 369 50.27 -32.71 59.56
CA ALA A 369 48.85 -32.39 59.54
C ALA A 369 48.47 -31.48 60.73
N VAL A 370 48.27 -30.18 60.48
CA VAL A 370 47.51 -29.27 61.35
C VAL A 370 46.66 -28.34 60.49
N GLY A 371 45.33 -28.39 60.64
CA GLY A 371 44.42 -27.29 60.28
C GLY A 371 43.97 -27.11 58.82
N MET A 372 44.29 -28.00 57.87
CA MET A 372 43.99 -27.77 56.45
C MET A 372 42.62 -28.31 55.97
N GLY A 373 41.91 -29.06 56.81
CA GLY A 373 40.60 -29.65 56.47
C GLY A 373 39.46 -28.63 56.41
N ASP A 374 39.46 -27.65 57.32
CA ASP A 374 38.41 -26.61 57.34
C ASP A 374 38.58 -25.65 56.15
N ALA A 375 39.79 -25.16 55.86
CA ALA A 375 40.03 -24.24 54.75
C ALA A 375 39.57 -24.77 53.37
N SER A 376 39.69 -26.08 53.10
CA SER A 376 39.16 -26.65 51.85
C SER A 376 37.64 -26.74 51.84
N LYS A 377 37.03 -27.00 53.00
CA LYS A 377 35.57 -27.08 53.16
C LYS A 377 34.94 -25.69 53.07
N ASP A 378 35.55 -24.70 53.73
CA ASP A 378 35.22 -23.29 53.66
C ASP A 378 35.30 -22.75 52.23
N LEU A 379 36.33 -23.15 51.46
CA LEU A 379 36.43 -22.81 50.04
C LEU A 379 35.29 -23.42 49.20
N THR A 380 34.95 -24.70 49.42
CA THR A 380 33.81 -25.31 48.72
C THR A 380 32.47 -24.68 49.10
N GLN A 381 32.29 -24.30 50.37
CA GLN A 381 31.11 -23.60 50.84
C GLN A 381 31.04 -22.18 50.25
N ALA A 382 32.13 -21.41 50.26
CA ALA A 382 32.18 -20.08 49.66
C ALA A 382 31.93 -20.10 48.14
N LEU A 383 32.39 -21.14 47.43
CA LEU A 383 32.06 -21.35 46.02
C LEU A 383 30.56 -21.66 45.84
N GLN A 384 29.98 -22.51 46.69
CA GLN A 384 28.55 -22.84 46.64
C GLN A 384 27.66 -21.62 46.99
N GLU A 385 28.05 -20.82 47.98
CA GLU A 385 27.41 -19.56 48.35
C GLU A 385 27.53 -18.52 47.23
N LYS A 386 28.70 -18.42 46.56
CA LYS A 386 28.88 -17.55 45.38
C LYS A 386 28.00 -18.00 44.20
N VAL A 387 27.87 -19.30 43.95
CA VAL A 387 26.97 -19.82 42.91
C VAL A 387 25.51 -19.53 43.26
N ALA A 388 25.11 -19.73 44.52
CA ALA A 388 23.76 -19.37 44.98
C ALA A 388 23.48 -17.86 44.86
N ALA A 389 24.44 -17.00 45.20
CA ALA A 389 24.34 -15.55 45.05
C ALA A 389 24.25 -15.12 43.58
N LEU A 390 25.03 -15.73 42.68
CA LEU A 390 24.96 -15.48 41.24
C LEU A 390 23.63 -15.95 40.63
N LEU A 391 23.08 -17.08 41.06
CA LEU A 391 21.75 -17.55 40.65
C LEU A 391 20.63 -16.60 41.13
N LEU A 392 20.72 -16.11 42.37
CA LEU A 392 19.77 -15.11 42.89
C LEU A 392 19.87 -13.78 42.14
N LEU A 393 21.08 -13.30 41.84
CA LEU A 393 21.29 -12.10 41.02
C LEU A 393 20.74 -12.29 39.60
N SER A 394 21.02 -13.41 38.94
CA SER A 394 20.49 -13.73 37.61
C SER A 394 18.95 -13.76 37.59
N GLN A 395 18.33 -14.40 38.59
CA GLN A 395 16.86 -14.40 38.72
C GLN A 395 16.30 -13.00 39.04
N GLN A 396 17.06 -12.15 39.73
CA GLN A 396 16.66 -10.77 39.99
C GLN A 396 16.80 -9.88 38.74
N GLU A 397 17.84 -10.06 37.94
CA GLU A 397 18.00 -9.41 36.63
C GLU A 397 16.87 -9.81 35.67
N GLU A 398 16.49 -11.10 35.63
CA GLU A 398 15.36 -11.58 34.85
C GLU A 398 14.03 -10.96 35.31
N ARG A 399 13.76 -10.92 36.63
CA ARG A 399 12.59 -10.21 37.18
C ARG A 399 12.58 -8.73 36.78
N HIS A 400 13.70 -8.04 36.90
CA HIS A 400 13.84 -6.62 36.53
C HIS A 400 13.70 -6.38 35.01
N LEU A 401 14.04 -7.35 34.17
CA LEU A 401 13.80 -7.29 32.72
C LEU A 401 12.32 -7.49 32.40
N LEU A 402 11.68 -8.49 33.02
CA LEU A 402 10.25 -8.75 32.89
C LEU A 402 9.41 -7.58 33.41
N GLU A 403 9.76 -7.00 34.56
CA GLU A 403 9.10 -5.83 35.14
C GLU A 403 9.22 -4.59 34.24
N ARG A 404 10.40 -4.34 33.65
CA ARG A 404 10.57 -3.30 32.62
C ARG A 404 9.69 -3.55 31.39
N ASN A 405 9.67 -4.78 30.88
CA ASN A 405 8.86 -5.15 29.71
C ASN A 405 7.35 -5.00 29.98
N VAL A 406 6.89 -5.42 31.16
CA VAL A 406 5.50 -5.22 31.61
C VAL A 406 5.20 -3.73 31.77
N THR A 407 6.10 -2.95 32.35
CA THR A 407 5.92 -1.49 32.51
C THR A 407 5.82 -0.79 31.16
N VAL A 408 6.67 -1.13 30.18
CA VAL A 408 6.59 -0.59 28.81
C VAL A 408 5.30 -1.01 28.11
N ALA A 409 4.87 -2.27 28.28
CA ALA A 409 3.60 -2.75 27.71
C ALA A 409 2.37 -2.03 28.31
N LEU A 410 2.37 -1.81 29.63
CA LEU A 410 1.34 -1.06 30.34
C LEU A 410 1.34 0.41 29.92
N GLN A 411 2.51 1.06 29.84
CA GLN A 411 2.66 2.44 29.37
C GLN A 411 2.10 2.60 27.95
N LYS A 412 2.47 1.70 27.03
CA LYS A 412 1.93 1.68 25.65
C LYS A 412 0.41 1.52 25.64
N LYS A 413 -0.16 0.72 26.55
CA LYS A 413 -1.62 0.56 26.70
C LYS A 413 -2.30 1.78 27.30
N ILE A 414 -1.68 2.48 28.25
CA ILE A 414 -2.18 3.75 28.79
C ILE A 414 -2.25 4.80 27.67
N GLU A 415 -1.19 4.95 26.88
CA GLU A 415 -1.18 5.90 25.77
C GLU A 415 -2.17 5.53 24.64
N GLU A 416 -2.36 4.24 24.37
CA GLU A 416 -3.37 3.75 23.42
C GLU A 416 -4.79 4.05 23.91
N LEU A 417 -5.06 3.86 25.21
CA LEU A 417 -6.32 4.23 25.84
C LEU A 417 -6.54 5.74 25.87
N GLN A 418 -5.51 6.55 26.14
CA GLN A 418 -5.58 8.02 26.08
C GLN A 418 -5.89 8.51 24.66
N ARG A 419 -5.19 7.99 23.64
CA ARG A 419 -5.48 8.30 22.23
C ARG A 419 -6.90 7.87 21.83
N SER A 420 -7.33 6.68 22.23
CA SER A 420 -8.70 6.20 21.98
C SER A 420 -9.76 7.05 22.68
N LEU A 421 -9.52 7.46 23.94
CA LEU A 421 -10.43 8.32 24.69
C LEU A 421 -10.53 9.71 24.06
N GLN A 422 -9.40 10.29 23.64
CA GLN A 422 -9.39 11.57 22.93
C GLN A 422 -10.13 11.48 21.60
N GLN A 423 -9.93 10.41 20.83
CA GLN A 423 -10.66 10.17 19.59
C GLN A 423 -12.18 10.02 19.83
N VAL A 424 -12.60 9.17 20.78
CA VAL A 424 -14.01 8.98 21.12
C VAL A 424 -14.65 10.28 21.64
N THR A 425 -13.90 11.10 22.38
CA THR A 425 -14.36 12.42 22.84
C THR A 425 -14.54 13.37 21.66
N ASN A 426 -13.58 13.43 20.73
CA ASN A 426 -13.67 14.26 19.53
C ASN A 426 -14.83 13.84 18.62
N GLU A 427 -15.00 12.54 18.34
CA GLU A 427 -16.13 12.04 17.55
C GLU A 427 -17.47 12.28 18.26
N LYS A 428 -17.54 12.16 19.59
CA LYS A 428 -18.75 12.50 20.36
C LYS A 428 -19.06 14.00 20.29
N VAL A 429 -18.06 14.88 20.39
CA VAL A 429 -18.23 16.34 20.25
C VAL A 429 -18.68 16.68 18.83
N LYS A 430 -18.09 16.05 17.81
CA LYS A 430 -18.49 16.20 16.41
C LYS A 430 -19.92 15.75 16.16
N ALA A 431 -20.31 14.56 16.63
CA ALA A 431 -21.69 14.06 16.54
C ALA A 431 -22.69 14.96 17.29
N LEU A 432 -22.32 15.53 18.44
CA LEU A 432 -23.15 16.52 19.15
C LEU A 432 -23.26 17.84 18.38
N MET A 433 -22.21 18.26 17.68
CA MET A 433 -22.21 19.46 16.83
C MET A 433 -23.08 19.26 15.58
N GLU A 434 -22.95 18.12 14.90
CA GLU A 434 -23.81 17.72 13.78
C GLU A 434 -25.27 17.58 14.22
N PHE A 435 -25.54 17.00 15.40
CA PHE A 435 -26.88 16.92 15.98
C PHE A 435 -27.45 18.31 16.32
N ALA A 436 -26.63 19.22 16.86
CA ALA A 436 -27.05 20.60 17.12
C ALA A 436 -27.38 21.35 15.82
N GLN A 437 -26.58 21.16 14.76
CA GLN A 437 -26.85 21.71 13.44
C GLN A 437 -28.14 21.13 12.83
N LEU A 438 -28.32 19.81 12.83
CA LEU A 438 -29.55 19.16 12.36
C LEU A 438 -30.80 19.58 13.17
N LYS A 439 -30.64 19.89 14.46
CA LYS A 439 -31.71 20.46 15.29
C LYS A 439 -32.04 21.90 14.89
N GLN A 440 -31.04 22.73 14.59
CA GLN A 440 -31.23 24.08 14.09
C GLN A 440 -31.88 24.08 12.69
N GLU A 441 -31.44 23.19 11.79
CA GLU A 441 -32.04 23.01 10.47
C GLU A 441 -33.50 22.52 10.57
N ASN A 442 -33.81 21.58 11.47
CA ASN A 442 -35.19 21.18 11.74
C ASN A 442 -36.04 22.31 12.33
N GLN A 443 -35.49 23.13 13.24
CA GLN A 443 -36.20 24.30 13.76
C GLN A 443 -36.48 25.33 12.66
N LEU A 444 -35.53 25.57 11.77
CA LEU A 444 -35.67 26.49 10.64
C LEU A 444 -36.63 25.94 9.57
N LEU A 445 -36.68 24.62 9.37
CA LEU A 445 -37.70 23.95 8.54
C LEU A 445 -39.08 23.99 9.19
N GLN A 446 -39.20 23.76 10.50
CA GLN A 446 -40.46 23.94 11.24
C GLN A 446 -40.94 25.39 11.24
N GLU A 447 -40.03 26.35 11.30
CA GLU A 447 -40.35 27.78 11.18
C GLU A 447 -40.82 28.12 9.76
N LYS A 448 -40.16 27.60 8.72
CA LYS A 448 -40.61 27.75 7.32
C LYS A 448 -41.97 27.12 7.08
N VAL A 449 -42.19 25.87 7.52
CA VAL A 449 -43.50 25.21 7.44
C VAL A 449 -44.54 25.97 8.28
N GLY A 450 -44.17 26.52 9.43
CA GLY A 450 -45.02 27.39 10.24
C GLY A 450 -45.34 28.74 9.58
N HIS A 451 -44.45 29.27 8.74
CA HIS A 451 -44.70 30.45 7.91
C HIS A 451 -45.53 30.11 6.67
N GLU A 452 -45.28 28.98 6.00
CA GLU A 452 -46.10 28.48 4.89
C GLU A 452 -47.54 28.18 5.35
N ILE A 453 -47.74 27.61 6.54
CA ILE A 453 -49.06 27.41 7.16
C ILE A 453 -49.73 28.73 7.57
N LYS A 454 -48.97 29.79 7.88
CA LYS A 454 -49.52 31.12 8.16
C LYS A 454 -49.83 31.91 6.88
N GLN A 455 -49.02 31.75 5.84
CA GLN A 455 -49.15 32.43 4.55
C GLN A 455 -50.21 31.75 3.66
N GLY A 456 -50.36 30.42 3.78
CA GLY A 456 -51.44 29.64 3.21
C GLY A 456 -52.77 29.71 3.96
N LYS A 457 -52.90 30.58 4.98
CA LYS A 457 -54.14 30.73 5.79
C LYS A 457 -55.03 31.90 5.38
N TYR A 458 -54.71 32.59 4.28
CA TYR A 458 -55.46 33.76 3.79
C TYR A 458 -56.11 33.58 2.41
N LEU A 459 -55.99 32.40 1.80
CA LEU A 459 -56.61 32.04 0.52
C LEU A 459 -57.02 30.56 0.56
N ALA A 460 -58.27 30.28 0.16
CA ALA A 460 -58.95 28.97 0.19
C ALA A 460 -59.36 28.42 1.57
N ASP A 461 -60.42 29.02 2.14
CA ASP A 461 -61.48 28.21 2.76
C ASP A 461 -62.32 27.53 1.64
N VAL A 462 -63.07 26.47 1.98
CA VAL A 462 -63.89 25.61 1.11
C VAL A 462 -63.12 24.58 0.26
N GLY A 463 -63.12 23.31 0.68
CA GLY A 463 -62.69 22.20 -0.21
C GLY A 463 -62.30 20.85 0.41
N ASP A 464 -63.10 20.23 1.29
CA ASP A 464 -62.79 18.89 1.83
C ASP A 464 -63.08 17.74 0.83
N ARG A 465 -62.01 17.09 0.31
CA ARG A 465 -61.89 15.61 0.26
C ARG A 465 -60.57 15.05 -0.32
N ARG A 466 -59.95 14.17 0.49
CA ARG A 466 -59.21 12.93 0.14
C ARG A 466 -58.45 12.81 -1.20
N ILE A 467 -57.12 12.75 -1.08
CA ILE A 467 -56.17 12.16 -2.03
C ILE A 467 -56.27 10.62 -1.99
N VAL A 468 -56.43 9.93 -3.12
CA VAL A 468 -55.63 8.77 -3.58
C VAL A 468 -55.81 8.62 -5.10
N SER A 469 -54.75 8.79 -5.87
CA SER A 469 -54.62 8.19 -7.21
C SER A 469 -53.22 7.57 -7.34
N HIS A 470 -53.18 6.26 -7.56
CA HIS A 470 -51.95 5.49 -7.68
C HIS A 470 -51.78 5.11 -9.16
N GLY A 471 -50.73 5.61 -9.82
CA GLY A 471 -50.71 5.70 -11.30
C GLY A 471 -49.32 5.61 -11.93
N ARG A 472 -48.47 4.70 -11.43
CA ARG A 472 -47.34 4.08 -12.17
C ARG A 472 -46.39 5.02 -12.93
N ASP A 473 -45.44 5.63 -12.21
CA ASP A 473 -44.20 6.14 -12.82
C ASP A 473 -42.96 5.91 -11.92
N GLY A 474 -41.79 5.67 -12.51
CA GLY A 474 -40.47 5.68 -11.86
C GLY A 474 -40.12 4.57 -10.84
N ARG A 475 -40.05 3.29 -11.26
CA ARG A 475 -39.67 2.15 -10.37
C ARG A 475 -38.15 2.00 -10.09
N LEU A 476 -37.42 3.10 -9.88
CA LEU A 476 -35.96 3.12 -9.65
C LEU A 476 -35.51 3.65 -8.27
N LYS A 477 -36.43 3.95 -7.34
CA LYS A 477 -36.09 4.63 -6.06
C LYS A 477 -36.06 3.76 -4.79
N ASN A 478 -36.28 2.44 -4.89
CA ASN A 478 -36.48 1.57 -3.72
C ASN A 478 -35.38 0.52 -3.44
N LEU A 479 -34.42 0.28 -4.34
CA LEU A 479 -33.46 -0.82 -4.19
C LEU A 479 -32.35 -0.60 -3.14
N LEU A 480 -32.08 0.64 -2.73
CA LEU A 480 -30.98 0.98 -1.81
C LEU A 480 -31.45 1.39 -0.39
N LYS A 481 -32.74 1.24 -0.06
CA LYS A 481 -33.27 1.76 1.21
C LYS A 481 -33.48 0.67 2.27
N LYS A 482 -32.79 0.89 3.40
CA LYS A 482 -33.05 0.38 4.75
C LYS A 482 -32.58 -1.03 5.11
N THR A 483 -32.64 -2.03 4.22
CA THR A 483 -32.18 -3.40 4.57
C THR A 483 -30.66 -3.57 4.56
N TYR A 484 -29.99 -3.10 3.50
CA TYR A 484 -28.53 -3.21 3.36
C TYR A 484 -27.75 -2.54 4.50
N LEU A 485 -28.19 -1.38 5.00
CA LEU A 485 -27.53 -0.70 6.12
C LEU A 485 -27.75 -1.42 7.48
N ASN A 486 -28.91 -2.03 7.69
CA ASN A 486 -29.30 -2.69 8.94
C ASN A 486 -28.64 -4.06 9.18
N ARG A 487 -27.86 -4.57 8.23
CA ARG A 487 -27.01 -5.77 8.40
C ARG A 487 -25.54 -5.43 8.68
N TRP A 488 -25.10 -4.24 8.29
CA TRP A 488 -23.73 -3.75 8.49
C TRP A 488 -23.60 -2.95 9.80
N ILE A 489 -24.64 -2.20 10.14
CA ILE A 489 -24.93 -1.81 11.53
C ILE A 489 -25.69 -3.00 12.10
N GLY A 490 -25.00 -3.86 12.86
CA GLY A 490 -25.61 -5.06 13.45
C GLY A 490 -26.87 -4.75 14.24
N THR A 491 -27.80 -5.71 14.26
CA THR A 491 -29.16 -5.59 14.83
C THR A 491 -29.20 -4.80 16.14
N LEU A 492 -29.60 -3.54 16.03
CA LEU A 492 -30.08 -2.75 17.15
C LEU A 492 -31.58 -3.02 17.26
N ASP A 493 -31.93 -4.08 17.96
CA ASP A 493 -33.31 -4.52 18.11
C ASP A 493 -34.17 -3.40 18.69
N SER A 494 -35.04 -2.84 17.84
CA SER A 494 -35.95 -1.79 18.25
C SER A 494 -37.20 -2.41 18.86
N LEU A 495 -37.34 -2.17 20.18
CA LEU A 495 -38.58 -1.85 20.91
C LEU A 495 -38.93 -2.82 22.04
N GLY A 496 -39.03 -2.29 23.26
CA GLY A 496 -39.48 -3.04 24.44
C GLY A 496 -39.16 -2.32 25.74
N THR A 497 -40.01 -1.38 26.13
CA THR A 497 -40.06 -0.74 27.45
C THR A 497 -40.01 -1.78 28.58
N ASP A 498 -39.14 -1.60 29.57
CA ASP A 498 -39.57 -1.41 30.98
C ASP A 498 -38.38 -1.16 31.91
N ALA A 499 -38.70 -0.68 33.13
CA ALA A 499 -37.75 -0.12 34.07
C ALA A 499 -37.03 -1.17 34.95
N GLU A 500 -35.91 -0.74 35.53
CA GLU A 500 -35.29 -1.28 36.76
C GLU A 500 -35.08 -2.80 36.89
N ALA A 501 -33.88 -3.27 36.50
CA ALA A 501 -33.24 -4.40 37.18
C ALA A 501 -31.71 -4.20 37.25
N GLN A 502 -31.12 -4.57 38.38
CA GLN A 502 -29.73 -4.29 38.73
C GLN A 502 -28.74 -5.37 38.25
N LEU A 503 -27.48 -4.93 38.11
CA LEU A 503 -26.23 -5.65 38.44
C LEU A 503 -25.91 -7.02 37.79
N ASN A 504 -24.62 -7.14 37.46
CA ASN A 504 -23.86 -8.38 37.25
C ASN A 504 -24.17 -9.22 36.00
N ASN A 505 -23.37 -9.01 34.95
CA ASN A 505 -22.75 -10.13 34.23
C ASN A 505 -21.43 -9.72 33.54
N GLU A 506 -20.42 -9.48 34.38
CA GLU A 506 -19.05 -9.22 33.99
C GLU A 506 -18.35 -10.52 33.52
N ARG A 507 -18.68 -11.01 32.32
CA ARG A 507 -17.90 -12.12 31.71
C ARG A 507 -17.85 -12.23 30.18
N ASN A 508 -18.77 -11.64 29.42
CA ASN A 508 -18.95 -11.95 27.98
C ASN A 508 -18.55 -10.83 26.99
N PHE A 509 -17.69 -9.88 27.37
CA PHE A 509 -17.19 -8.85 26.45
C PHE A 509 -16.02 -9.31 25.55
N SER A 510 -15.37 -10.43 25.86
CA SER A 510 -14.28 -10.99 25.05
C SER A 510 -14.75 -11.52 23.69
N SER A 511 -15.88 -12.24 23.63
CA SER A 511 -16.43 -12.78 22.37
C SER A 511 -16.91 -11.68 21.41
N ARG A 512 -17.39 -10.55 21.92
CA ARG A 512 -17.82 -9.42 21.08
C ARG A 512 -16.65 -8.77 20.34
N ARG A 513 -15.44 -8.81 20.93
CA ARG A 513 -14.21 -8.27 20.31
C ARG A 513 -13.60 -9.22 19.28
N SER A 514 -13.72 -10.55 19.46
CA SER A 514 -13.36 -11.51 18.43
C SER A 514 -14.30 -11.42 17.24
N ASN A 515 -15.60 -11.25 17.47
CA ASN A 515 -16.59 -11.13 16.39
C ASN A 515 -16.28 -9.91 15.51
N TYR A 516 -16.08 -8.71 16.06
CA TYR A 516 -15.78 -7.52 15.24
C TYR A 516 -14.55 -7.68 14.31
N ASN A 517 -13.51 -8.41 14.74
CA ASN A 517 -12.36 -8.72 13.89
C ASN A 517 -12.66 -9.81 12.85
N MET A 518 -13.45 -10.82 13.22
CA MET A 518 -13.91 -11.87 12.30
C MET A 518 -14.87 -11.30 11.25
N ASP A 519 -15.72 -10.35 11.64
CA ASP A 519 -16.67 -9.62 10.82
C ASP A 519 -15.95 -8.63 9.91
N PHE A 520 -14.89 -7.96 10.37
CA PHE A 520 -14.03 -7.14 9.49
C PHE A 520 -13.26 -7.99 8.46
N ALA A 521 -12.79 -9.18 8.84
CA ALA A 521 -12.16 -10.11 7.92
C ALA A 521 -13.17 -10.69 6.91
N ARG A 522 -14.35 -11.11 7.38
CA ARG A 522 -15.49 -11.55 6.56
C ARG A 522 -15.94 -10.45 5.60
N MET A 523 -16.10 -9.22 6.08
CA MET A 523 -16.44 -8.04 5.27
C MET A 523 -15.37 -7.73 4.22
N LYS A 524 -14.08 -7.92 4.53
CA LYS A 524 -13.01 -7.83 3.52
C LYS A 524 -13.11 -8.92 2.45
N ILE A 525 -13.42 -10.16 2.85
CA ILE A 525 -13.62 -11.28 1.92
C ILE A 525 -14.86 -11.03 1.06
N GLU A 526 -16.02 -10.72 1.66
CA GLU A 526 -17.26 -10.41 0.93
C GLU A 526 -17.10 -9.20 0.00
N ASN A 527 -16.36 -8.16 0.38
CA ASN A 527 -16.06 -7.02 -0.49
C ASN A 527 -15.08 -7.39 -1.63
N ALA A 528 -14.10 -8.25 -1.38
CA ALA A 528 -13.23 -8.79 -2.42
C ALA A 528 -14.01 -9.67 -3.43
N THR A 529 -14.88 -10.55 -2.95
CA THR A 529 -15.77 -11.39 -3.78
C THR A 529 -16.78 -10.54 -4.55
N LEU A 530 -17.35 -9.48 -3.96
CA LEU A 530 -18.20 -8.53 -4.67
C LEU A 530 -17.43 -7.80 -5.78
N LYS A 531 -16.20 -7.36 -5.51
CA LYS A 531 -15.32 -6.72 -6.50
C LYS A 531 -14.98 -7.68 -7.66
N GLU A 532 -14.64 -8.93 -7.35
CA GLU A 532 -14.40 -9.98 -8.33
C GLU A 532 -15.65 -10.28 -9.17
N SER A 533 -16.84 -10.32 -8.55
CA SER A 533 -18.12 -10.48 -9.29
C SER A 533 -18.43 -9.29 -10.19
N MET A 534 -18.09 -8.06 -9.76
CA MET A 534 -18.28 -6.85 -10.55
C MET A 534 -17.33 -6.81 -11.75
N GLU A 535 -16.05 -7.14 -11.56
CA GLU A 535 -15.06 -7.29 -12.62
C GLU A 535 -15.47 -8.41 -13.61
N SER A 536 -16.04 -9.52 -13.11
CA SER A 536 -16.62 -10.58 -13.94
C SER A 536 -17.81 -10.10 -14.78
N ILE A 537 -18.73 -9.32 -14.19
CA ILE A 537 -19.88 -8.72 -14.90
C ILE A 537 -19.42 -7.68 -15.93
N GLU A 538 -18.38 -6.89 -15.66
CA GLU A 538 -17.77 -5.97 -16.64
C GLU A 538 -17.17 -6.74 -17.82
N HIS A 539 -16.43 -7.83 -17.56
CA HIS A 539 -15.92 -8.73 -18.60
C HIS A 539 -17.06 -9.35 -19.43
N LEU A 540 -18.11 -9.89 -18.80
CA LEU A 540 -19.27 -10.45 -19.48
C LEU A 540 -19.99 -9.39 -20.34
N THR A 541 -20.20 -8.19 -19.80
CA THR A 541 -20.79 -7.05 -20.54
C THR A 541 -19.94 -6.67 -21.76
N SER A 542 -18.61 -6.71 -21.64
CA SER A 542 -17.69 -6.50 -22.75
C SER A 542 -17.80 -7.62 -23.81
N THR A 543 -17.94 -8.89 -23.41
CA THR A 543 -18.19 -9.99 -24.37
C THR A 543 -19.51 -9.85 -25.11
N ILE A 544 -20.59 -9.37 -24.46
CA ILE A 544 -21.88 -9.09 -25.12
C ILE A 544 -21.70 -8.00 -26.20
N HIS A 545 -20.95 -6.94 -25.91
CA HIS A 545 -20.65 -5.89 -26.90
C HIS A 545 -19.80 -6.42 -28.06
N ARG A 546 -18.79 -7.25 -27.79
CA ARG A 546 -17.99 -7.94 -28.81
C ARG A 546 -18.86 -8.82 -29.71
N LEU A 547 -19.73 -9.64 -29.13
CA LEU A 547 -20.64 -10.51 -29.88
C LEU A 547 -21.61 -9.71 -30.75
N ARG A 548 -22.14 -8.59 -30.23
CA ARG A 548 -23.01 -7.69 -31.00
C ARG A 548 -22.29 -7.09 -32.20
N PHE A 549 -21.02 -6.70 -32.05
CA PHE A 549 -20.19 -6.20 -33.13
C PHE A 549 -19.86 -7.30 -34.17
N SER A 550 -19.51 -8.50 -33.72
CA SER A 550 -19.31 -9.66 -34.61
C SER A 550 -20.56 -10.02 -35.40
N LEU A 551 -21.75 -9.94 -34.78
CA LEU A 551 -23.03 -10.20 -35.45
C LEU A 551 -23.36 -9.12 -36.51
N LEU A 552 -23.08 -7.84 -36.23
CA LEU A 552 -23.18 -6.77 -37.22
C LEU A 552 -22.23 -7.01 -38.41
N LYS A 553 -20.98 -7.40 -38.15
CA LYS A 553 -20.01 -7.74 -39.19
C LYS A 553 -20.43 -8.97 -40.01
N ALA A 554 -21.03 -9.98 -39.39
CA ALA A 554 -21.60 -11.14 -40.09
C ALA A 554 -22.75 -10.73 -41.01
N LYS A 555 -23.63 -9.83 -40.56
CA LYS A 555 -24.71 -9.24 -41.38
C LYS A 555 -24.16 -8.46 -42.58
N GLU A 556 -23.12 -7.64 -42.39
CA GLU A 556 -22.46 -6.88 -43.45
C GLU A 556 -21.70 -7.76 -44.45
N SER A 557 -21.17 -8.91 -44.03
CA SER A 557 -20.56 -9.87 -44.95
C SER A 557 -21.57 -10.64 -45.82
N GLY A 558 -22.83 -10.70 -45.39
CA GLY A 558 -23.92 -11.37 -46.10
C GLY A 558 -24.39 -10.67 -47.38
N THR A 559 -24.10 -9.38 -47.55
CA THR A 559 -24.42 -8.63 -48.77
C THR A 559 -23.38 -8.78 -49.89
N SER A 560 -22.33 -9.59 -49.69
CA SER A 560 -21.31 -9.88 -50.71
C SER A 560 -21.51 -11.26 -51.33
N GLU A 561 -21.57 -11.31 -52.67
CA GLU A 561 -22.00 -12.45 -53.47
C GLU A 561 -20.94 -13.58 -53.51
N GLY A 562 -20.94 -14.46 -52.49
CA GLY A 562 -20.10 -15.68 -52.50
C GLY A 562 -19.96 -16.43 -51.16
N THR A 563 -20.26 -15.82 -50.02
CA THR A 563 -19.73 -16.29 -48.70
C THR A 563 -20.80 -16.88 -47.75
N VAL A 564 -21.94 -17.35 -48.26
CA VAL A 564 -23.10 -17.80 -47.46
C VAL A 564 -22.74 -18.90 -46.43
N LYS A 565 -21.87 -19.85 -46.79
CA LYS A 565 -21.49 -20.96 -45.88
C LYS A 565 -20.64 -20.48 -44.69
N SER A 566 -19.68 -19.59 -44.94
CA SER A 566 -18.83 -19.01 -43.88
C SER A 566 -19.59 -18.00 -43.02
N MET A 567 -20.60 -17.31 -43.58
CA MET A 567 -21.53 -16.51 -42.79
C MET A 567 -22.34 -17.38 -41.82
N SER A 568 -22.92 -18.50 -42.27
CA SER A 568 -23.66 -19.42 -41.38
C SER A 568 -22.77 -19.97 -40.26
N GLU A 569 -21.53 -20.35 -40.58
CA GLU A 569 -20.55 -20.86 -39.60
C GLU A 569 -20.15 -19.78 -38.58
N ALA A 570 -19.95 -18.54 -39.02
CA ALA A 570 -19.70 -17.41 -38.12
C ALA A 570 -20.88 -17.12 -37.18
N VAL A 571 -22.12 -17.20 -37.69
CA VAL A 571 -23.35 -17.01 -36.89
C VAL A 571 -23.54 -18.15 -35.90
N ASP A 572 -23.26 -19.40 -36.30
CA ASP A 572 -23.32 -20.55 -35.39
C ASP A 572 -22.28 -20.44 -34.26
N ASN A 573 -21.05 -20.02 -34.57
CA ASN A 573 -20.04 -19.73 -33.56
C ASN A 573 -20.53 -18.64 -32.58
N ILE A 574 -21.10 -17.52 -33.07
CA ILE A 574 -21.70 -16.47 -32.25
C ILE A 574 -22.82 -17.01 -31.34
N ILE A 575 -23.69 -17.90 -31.84
CA ILE A 575 -24.76 -18.52 -31.04
C ILE A 575 -24.19 -19.43 -29.96
N THR A 576 -23.13 -20.19 -30.23
CA THR A 576 -22.48 -21.03 -29.20
C THR A 576 -21.80 -20.19 -28.13
N GLU A 577 -21.07 -19.14 -28.50
CA GLU A 577 -20.42 -18.22 -27.56
C GLU A 577 -21.46 -17.45 -26.73
N ALA A 578 -22.56 -16.99 -27.33
CA ALA A 578 -23.66 -16.33 -26.61
C ALA A 578 -24.36 -17.27 -25.61
N LYS A 579 -24.52 -18.56 -25.94
CA LYS A 579 -25.03 -19.57 -24.99
C LYS A 579 -24.06 -19.81 -23.83
N LEU A 580 -22.75 -19.81 -24.08
CA LEU A 580 -21.74 -19.88 -23.01
C LEU A 580 -21.78 -18.63 -22.11
N VAL A 581 -21.93 -17.43 -22.69
CA VAL A 581 -22.12 -16.18 -21.92
C VAL A 581 -23.41 -16.22 -21.09
N LYS A 582 -24.51 -16.74 -21.64
CA LYS A 582 -25.77 -16.96 -20.90
C LYS A 582 -25.59 -17.88 -19.69
N THR A 583 -24.88 -19.00 -19.86
CA THR A 583 -24.56 -19.94 -18.77
C THR A 583 -23.62 -19.30 -17.75
N ALA A 584 -22.58 -18.59 -18.20
CA ALA A 584 -21.64 -17.89 -17.33
C ALA A 584 -22.36 -16.85 -16.47
N LEU A 585 -23.20 -16.00 -17.07
CA LEU A 585 -23.99 -14.97 -16.38
C LEU A 585 -24.92 -15.58 -15.31
N GLY A 586 -25.55 -16.73 -15.60
CA GLY A 586 -26.36 -17.46 -14.62
C GLY A 586 -25.55 -18.08 -13.47
N SER A 587 -24.25 -18.30 -13.64
CA SER A 587 -23.35 -18.90 -12.64
C SER A 587 -22.49 -17.89 -11.87
N SER A 588 -22.30 -16.68 -12.40
CA SER A 588 -21.42 -15.64 -11.84
C SER A 588 -22.14 -14.69 -10.87
N LEU A 589 -23.38 -14.99 -10.52
CA LEU A 589 -24.23 -14.18 -9.63
C LEU A 589 -24.48 -14.93 -8.32
N PRO A 590 -24.53 -14.25 -7.17
CA PRO A 590 -24.81 -14.89 -5.89
C PRO A 590 -26.24 -15.42 -5.86
N VAL A 591 -26.36 -16.75 -5.87
CA VAL A 591 -27.58 -17.49 -5.53
C VAL A 591 -28.13 -16.99 -4.20
N SER A 592 -29.43 -16.66 -4.16
CA SER A 592 -30.18 -16.22 -2.97
C SER A 592 -29.75 -14.91 -2.26
N TRP A 593 -30.32 -13.78 -2.69
CA TRP A 593 -30.81 -12.75 -1.75
C TRP A 593 -32.34 -12.86 -1.63
N SER A 594 -32.82 -13.89 -0.91
CA SER A 594 -34.21 -13.90 -0.45
C SER A 594 -34.39 -12.77 0.57
N ALA A 595 -35.20 -11.78 0.23
CA ALA A 595 -35.83 -10.97 1.25
C ALA A 595 -36.97 -11.80 1.85
N ASP A 596 -36.73 -12.37 3.03
CA ASP A 596 -37.80 -12.91 3.88
C ASP A 596 -38.74 -11.76 4.25
N ALA A 597 -39.77 -11.61 3.42
CA ALA A 597 -40.97 -10.88 3.78
C ALA A 597 -41.84 -11.84 4.59
N ASP A 598 -41.72 -11.77 5.92
CA ASP A 598 -42.71 -12.31 6.85
C ASP A 598 -44.07 -11.67 6.59
N ILE A 599 -44.78 -12.19 5.59
CA ILE A 599 -46.22 -12.04 5.46
C ILE A 599 -46.81 -13.29 6.10
N ILE A 600 -47.20 -13.13 7.36
CA ILE A 600 -47.97 -14.12 8.11
C ILE A 600 -49.22 -14.46 7.29
N SER A 601 -49.18 -15.63 6.65
CA SER A 601 -50.33 -16.16 5.91
C SER A 601 -51.30 -16.79 6.90
N PHE A 602 -52.33 -16.04 7.28
CA PHE A 602 -53.60 -16.66 7.66
C PHE A 602 -54.30 -17.06 6.36
N GLY A 603 -54.33 -18.37 6.09
CA GLY A 603 -54.74 -18.91 4.80
C GLY A 603 -56.22 -19.25 4.70
N GLU A 604 -56.66 -19.47 3.47
CA GLU A 604 -57.81 -20.33 3.14
C GLU A 604 -57.50 -21.06 1.82
N ARG A 605 -57.97 -22.30 1.67
CA ARG A 605 -57.53 -23.26 0.63
C ARG A 605 -58.71 -24.07 0.09
N VAL A 606 -58.93 -24.06 -1.24
CA VAL A 606 -59.59 -25.06 -2.13
C VAL A 606 -59.22 -24.59 -3.57
N GLY A 607 -58.57 -25.33 -4.48
CA GLY A 607 -58.98 -26.56 -5.23
C GLY A 607 -59.21 -26.15 -6.71
N ASP A 608 -58.89 -26.87 -7.80
CA ASP A 608 -58.29 -28.20 -8.02
C ASP A 608 -57.45 -28.24 -9.33
N GLU A 609 -56.64 -29.31 -9.46
CA GLU A 609 -55.90 -29.95 -10.59
C GLU A 609 -56.31 -29.77 -12.09
N PRO A 610 -55.57 -30.34 -13.08
CA PRO A 610 -54.11 -30.55 -13.22
C PRO A 610 -53.56 -30.27 -14.66
N GLY A 611 -52.24 -30.31 -14.84
CA GLY A 611 -51.59 -30.34 -16.17
C GLY A 611 -50.10 -30.68 -16.08
N ASP A 612 -49.69 -31.82 -16.65
CA ASP A 612 -48.37 -32.45 -16.45
C ASP A 612 -47.29 -32.01 -17.47
N VAL A 613 -46.04 -32.39 -17.18
CA VAL A 613 -44.87 -32.56 -18.07
C VAL A 613 -43.77 -31.47 -18.06
N PHE A 614 -42.58 -31.92 -17.60
CA PHE A 614 -41.22 -31.36 -17.63
C PHE A 614 -40.79 -30.24 -16.65
N GLY A 615 -40.05 -30.68 -15.62
CA GLY A 615 -38.70 -30.16 -15.36
C GLY A 615 -38.57 -28.77 -14.74
N ASP A 616 -39.13 -28.59 -13.54
CA ASP A 616 -39.10 -27.34 -12.78
C ASP A 616 -37.68 -26.96 -12.31
N PHE A 617 -36.98 -26.13 -13.08
CA PHE A 617 -35.86 -25.35 -12.58
C PHE A 617 -36.41 -24.14 -11.82
N SER A 618 -36.57 -24.34 -10.51
CA SER A 618 -36.69 -23.34 -9.43
C SER A 618 -36.92 -21.90 -9.88
N SER A 619 -38.10 -21.36 -9.55
CA SER A 619 -38.45 -19.94 -9.72
C SER A 619 -37.63 -19.01 -8.81
N GLU A 620 -36.31 -18.96 -8.97
CA GLU A 620 -35.48 -17.89 -8.40
C GLU A 620 -35.87 -16.56 -9.05
N LYS A 621 -36.24 -15.60 -8.21
CA LYS A 621 -36.46 -14.22 -8.65
C LYS A 621 -35.10 -13.60 -8.97
N ILE A 622 -34.69 -13.75 -10.24
CA ILE A 622 -33.53 -13.10 -10.85
C ILE A 622 -33.56 -11.61 -10.51
N ASP A 623 -32.44 -11.08 -10.02
CA ASP A 623 -32.31 -9.65 -9.70
C ASP A 623 -32.50 -8.79 -10.96
N SER A 624 -32.99 -7.56 -10.76
CA SER A 624 -33.22 -6.56 -11.80
C SER A 624 -32.00 -6.23 -12.67
N VAL A 625 -30.77 -6.29 -12.14
CA VAL A 625 -29.54 -6.08 -12.94
C VAL A 625 -29.22 -7.33 -13.75
N SER A 626 -29.40 -8.49 -13.14
CA SER A 626 -29.22 -9.81 -13.76
C SER A 626 -30.21 -10.05 -14.90
N ALA A 627 -31.46 -9.62 -14.75
CA ALA A 627 -32.50 -9.67 -15.77
C ALA A 627 -32.07 -8.88 -17.03
N ALA A 628 -31.58 -7.64 -16.86
CA ALA A 628 -31.10 -6.83 -17.98
C ALA A 628 -29.91 -7.48 -18.72
N GLY A 629 -28.97 -8.09 -17.99
CA GLY A 629 -27.87 -8.85 -18.59
C GLY A 629 -28.35 -10.06 -19.40
N PHE A 630 -29.31 -10.81 -18.87
CA PHE A 630 -29.89 -11.99 -19.50
C PHE A 630 -30.73 -11.61 -20.73
N GLU A 631 -31.55 -10.55 -20.64
CA GLU A 631 -32.33 -9.98 -21.75
C GLU A 631 -31.42 -9.56 -22.92
N MET A 632 -30.26 -8.93 -22.66
CA MET A 632 -29.30 -8.57 -23.71
C MET A 632 -28.73 -9.79 -24.44
N VAL A 633 -28.48 -10.90 -23.74
CA VAL A 633 -27.97 -12.15 -24.34
C VAL A 633 -29.08 -12.87 -25.11
N GLU A 634 -30.30 -12.92 -24.59
CA GLU A 634 -31.47 -13.48 -25.28
C GLU A 634 -31.76 -12.72 -26.59
N LEU A 635 -31.76 -11.38 -26.55
CA LEU A 635 -31.95 -10.56 -27.76
C LEU A 635 -30.83 -10.79 -28.79
N LEU A 636 -29.60 -11.05 -28.35
CA LEU A 636 -28.48 -11.36 -29.24
C LEU A 636 -28.59 -12.76 -29.86
N ILE A 637 -29.01 -13.77 -29.08
CA ILE A 637 -29.28 -15.13 -29.58
C ILE A 637 -30.44 -15.09 -30.60
N LEU A 638 -31.53 -14.38 -30.28
CA LEU A 638 -32.68 -14.20 -31.16
C LEU A 638 -32.28 -13.48 -32.46
N ALA A 639 -31.51 -12.39 -32.37
CA ALA A 639 -31.03 -11.67 -33.55
C ALA A 639 -30.11 -12.53 -34.44
N ALA A 640 -29.26 -13.37 -33.84
CA ALA A 640 -28.43 -14.32 -34.57
C ALA A 640 -29.24 -15.44 -35.23
N GLN A 641 -30.27 -15.96 -34.55
CA GLN A 641 -31.22 -16.93 -35.12
C GLN A 641 -32.01 -16.31 -36.28
N MET A 642 -32.55 -15.10 -36.14
CA MET A 642 -33.24 -14.39 -37.23
C MET A 642 -32.33 -14.14 -38.45
N LEU A 643 -31.02 -13.92 -38.25
CA LEU A 643 -30.03 -13.80 -39.31
C LEU A 643 -29.73 -15.15 -40.00
N LYS A 644 -29.80 -16.25 -39.25
CA LYS A 644 -29.62 -17.62 -39.75
C LYS A 644 -30.83 -18.11 -40.54
N ASP A 645 -32.03 -17.80 -40.05
CA ASP A 645 -33.31 -18.26 -40.62
C ASP A 645 -33.76 -17.44 -41.84
N ASN A 646 -33.18 -16.25 -42.06
CA ASN A 646 -33.42 -15.42 -43.25
C ASN A 646 -32.15 -15.21 -44.09
N PRO A 647 -31.69 -16.21 -44.87
CA PRO A 647 -30.70 -16.00 -45.93
C PRO A 647 -31.35 -15.27 -47.12
N ILE A 648 -31.56 -13.95 -46.95
CA ILE A 648 -31.95 -12.95 -47.96
C ILE A 648 -33.10 -13.40 -48.88
N GLN A 649 -34.32 -13.01 -48.51
CA GLN A 649 -35.48 -13.07 -49.39
C GLN A 649 -35.28 -12.11 -50.58
N ARG A 650 -34.90 -12.63 -51.75
CA ARG A 650 -34.87 -11.87 -53.01
C ARG A 650 -36.30 -11.45 -53.38
N CYS A 651 -36.55 -10.14 -53.48
CA CYS A 651 -37.65 -9.62 -54.26
C CYS A 651 -37.31 -9.72 -55.77
N PRO A 652 -38.26 -10.06 -56.66
CA PRO A 652 -38.07 -10.04 -58.11
C PRO A 652 -38.40 -8.67 -58.72
N GLY A 653 -37.67 -8.29 -59.77
CA GLY A 653 -37.80 -7.03 -60.51
C GLY A 653 -36.41 -6.36 -60.68
N ASP A 654 -35.93 -5.96 -61.85
CA ASP A 654 -36.60 -5.86 -63.16
C ASP A 654 -35.77 -6.46 -64.30
N GLY A 655 -36.48 -6.86 -65.35
CA GLY A 655 -35.90 -7.13 -66.66
C GLY A 655 -36.78 -6.54 -67.75
N SER A 656 -36.60 -5.26 -68.04
CA SER A 656 -36.78 -4.66 -69.38
C SER A 656 -36.21 -3.25 -69.46
#